data_AF-A0A357K701-F1
#
_entry.id   AF-A0A357K701-F1
#
_cell.length_a   1.000
_cell.length_b   1.000
_cell.length_c   1.000
_cell.angle_alpha   90.00
_cell.angle_beta   90.00
_cell.angle_gamma   90.00
#
_symmetry.space_group_name_H-M   'P 1'
#
loop_
_entity.id
_entity.type
_entity.pdbx_description
1 polymer ?
#
loop_
_entity_poly.entity_id
_entity_poly.type
_entity_poly.pdbx_seq_one_letter_code
_entity_poly.pdbx_strand_id
1 'polypeptide(L)'
;MRFSTLLASALLIWSAGATWAQCENLFFSEAAEGSSNNKYLEIYNPTGADVDLSGYAFPSVSNAPSVVGEYEFWNAFPEGAMVAAGDVYVIAHPSSDPTILAEADHTFTFLSNGDDGFILVQGDQTSFVQIDAVGDWNGDPGSGWDVAGVTAGTKDHTIVRKSSVQSGNGGDWITSAGTDAESSEWIVLDQNDWTNLAMHSFDGCGAAVLGCTNANATNYNADATQDDGSCMFDNACNVDGVVVEASSFQYNPANLTIEPGQTVVWSNLGGTHDVNGDIDSQTGSSFGNPEAFYLAPVSGDAAGVCIGSYTFNTPGVYTYDCSIGSHAALGMVASITVGTGGCTNAAAANYNPAADYDDGSCLIVELTSIATIQQGQETGVFSDSVVVTRGVVTGVYGSNVSIQDGQGAYSGLWLFSPDVPVQLGDEVEVTGAVSEYFDKTQISTPATVILSQGNASPVAEVLTTVDAGAEPWEGVLVQVTGVVTNADAGFGEWALSDGSGDLRVDDAGYDAIGAGLVALGNQLQVSGALDYAFGNFKVQPRDAADALLYGCTNAGALNYNALASIEDGSCDIEGGECGLFVSEVAEGSANNKYIELYNPTSSPIFLDEYTFGNCSNGCDDLGASSSITDNVDFWTFNFPAGDQVSPGGTYIVAHPTADPIILAVANMTYTFLSNGDDAYFLVNIAGGDTTLVDAIGDFGPDPGSGFDVAGVTNATQNATLVRKPEVSFGNGGDWAASAGTNEIDTEWIINPSNDWTNLGVHTFNGACAVDNTGCTDSGAVNYDPTATEDDGSCIFIPSLSVQDIQTQGFSGSVVTSGVVTAIYGNNGALAGQPSYVIQNGAGANSAIWVIGDGVAVGDQVEVSGTVNEVFGLRQILSAVPTVQSSGNTLPASETLAPGAINDEQWECVLVEMTGTVTGITANFGEWILSDGAGQGMAASLGYNAVNDSVLVDGVNVALVQDGSNYRVTGPNFYSFGNWKVCPRDTADVVRIGCTDATFPNYDPLASEDDGSCSDVSGCTDASADNYNPDATADDGSCVITGCTDPTALNYNENTT
;
A
#
# COMPACT_ATOMS: atom_id res chain seq x y z
N MET A 1 -44.07 -6.73 -19.41
CA MET A 1 -45.28 -6.83 -20.27
C MET A 1 -46.49 -6.32 -19.51
N ARG A 2 -47.28 -5.45 -20.15
CA ARG A 2 -48.66 -4.99 -19.87
C ARG A 2 -48.90 -3.82 -18.88
N PHE A 3 -49.15 -2.66 -19.50
CA PHE A 3 -49.98 -1.53 -19.09
C PHE A 3 -51.40 -1.94 -18.61
N SER A 4 -51.99 -1.17 -17.69
CA SER A 4 -53.28 -0.46 -17.89
C SER A 4 -53.68 0.45 -16.71
N THR A 5 -54.01 1.68 -17.08
CA THR A 5 -54.67 2.79 -16.37
C THR A 5 -56.06 2.48 -15.79
N LEU A 6 -56.40 3.09 -14.66
CA LEU A 6 -57.78 3.35 -14.22
C LEU A 6 -57.88 4.74 -13.56
N LEU A 7 -58.62 5.64 -14.23
CA LEU A 7 -59.13 6.90 -13.70
C LEU A 7 -60.11 6.63 -12.55
N ALA A 8 -59.98 7.35 -11.44
CA ALA A 8 -61.05 7.53 -10.47
C ALA A 8 -61.21 9.02 -10.16
N SER A 9 -62.31 9.61 -10.67
CA SER A 9 -62.77 10.94 -10.34
C SER A 9 -63.30 10.95 -8.90
N ALA A 10 -62.66 11.70 -7.99
CA ALA A 10 -63.15 11.93 -6.64
C ALA A 10 -63.73 13.34 -6.51
N LEU A 11 -64.97 13.39 -6.01
CA LEU A 11 -65.72 14.57 -5.61
C LEU A 11 -64.89 15.46 -4.65
N LEU A 12 -64.63 16.71 -5.02
CA LEU A 12 -64.22 17.75 -4.07
C LEU A 12 -65.41 18.11 -3.18
N ILE A 13 -65.44 17.57 -1.96
CA ILE A 13 -66.14 18.17 -0.84
C ILE A 13 -65.17 19.18 -0.24
N TRP A 14 -65.39 20.47 -0.50
CA TRP A 14 -64.71 21.54 0.23
C TRP A 14 -65.25 21.54 1.67
N SER A 15 -64.59 20.80 2.56
CA SER A 15 -64.64 21.12 3.98
C SER A 15 -63.76 22.36 4.18
N ALA A 16 -64.38 23.48 4.54
CA ALA A 16 -63.67 24.62 5.08
C ALA A 16 -63.01 24.18 6.41
N GLY A 17 -61.79 23.68 6.32
CA GLY A 17 -60.92 23.45 7.46
C GLY A 17 -60.49 24.81 8.01
N ALA A 18 -60.56 24.98 9.32
CA ALA A 18 -59.91 26.10 9.97
C ALA A 18 -58.42 26.08 9.59
N THR A 19 -57.91 27.17 9.04
CA THR A 19 -56.47 27.36 8.81
C THR A 19 -55.83 27.56 10.18
N TRP A 20 -55.13 26.54 10.66
CA TRP A 20 -54.32 26.65 11.87
C TRP A 20 -53.06 27.47 11.55
N ALA A 21 -52.49 28.17 12.54
CA ALA A 21 -51.19 28.83 12.37
C ALA A 21 -50.14 27.77 12.00
N GLN A 22 -49.09 28.17 11.28
CA GLN A 22 -48.03 27.25 10.91
C GLN A 22 -47.16 26.97 12.15
N CYS A 23 -47.04 25.69 12.50
CA CYS A 23 -46.08 25.23 13.52
C CYS A 23 -44.67 25.27 12.93
N GLU A 24 -43.68 25.58 13.78
CA GLU A 24 -42.29 25.66 13.36
C GLU A 24 -41.54 24.38 13.77
N ASN A 25 -40.80 23.83 12.80
CA ASN A 25 -39.84 22.73 12.93
C ASN A 25 -40.37 21.39 13.51
N LEU A 26 -39.51 20.39 13.45
CA LEU A 26 -39.73 19.03 13.96
C LEU A 26 -39.46 18.98 15.48
N PHE A 27 -40.00 17.99 16.19
CA PHE A 27 -39.65 17.75 17.60
C PHE A 27 -39.80 16.28 17.99
N PHE A 28 -39.18 15.85 19.09
CA PHE A 28 -39.34 14.50 19.62
C PHE A 28 -40.72 14.32 20.25
N SER A 29 -41.55 13.45 19.68
CA SER A 29 -42.87 13.13 20.20
C SER A 29 -42.87 11.98 21.20
N GLU A 30 -41.92 11.05 21.10
CA GLU A 30 -41.80 9.91 21.98
C GLU A 30 -40.34 9.43 22.06
N ALA A 31 -39.91 8.95 23.22
CA ALA A 31 -38.63 8.26 23.41
C ALA A 31 -38.80 7.10 24.38
N ALA A 32 -38.22 5.95 24.07
CA ALA A 32 -38.39 4.74 24.88
C ALA A 32 -37.07 4.04 25.19
N GLU A 33 -36.90 3.73 26.48
CA GLU A 33 -35.91 2.81 27.01
C GLU A 33 -36.67 1.62 27.63
N GLY A 34 -37.02 0.66 26.76
CA GLY A 34 -37.75 -0.54 27.14
C GLY A 34 -36.84 -1.67 27.61
N SER A 35 -37.43 -2.83 27.91
CA SER A 35 -36.63 -3.97 28.37
C SER A 35 -35.70 -4.48 27.26
N SER A 36 -34.46 -4.83 27.61
CA SER A 36 -33.45 -5.31 26.67
C SER A 36 -33.13 -4.27 25.60
N ASN A 37 -33.40 -4.56 24.33
CA ASN A 37 -33.08 -3.69 23.20
C ASN A 37 -34.34 -3.02 22.63
N ASN A 38 -35.43 -2.96 23.38
CA ASN A 38 -36.68 -2.31 22.97
C ASN A 38 -36.53 -0.79 23.12
N LYS A 39 -35.83 -0.15 22.18
CA LYS A 39 -35.44 1.25 22.26
C LYS A 39 -35.77 1.98 20.97
N TYR A 40 -36.31 3.18 21.08
CA TYR A 40 -36.57 4.04 19.91
C TYR A 40 -36.68 5.52 20.26
N LEU A 41 -36.47 6.36 19.24
CA LEU A 41 -36.82 7.79 19.22
C LEU A 41 -37.88 8.01 18.15
N GLU A 42 -38.87 8.83 18.45
CA GLU A 42 -39.94 9.22 17.53
C GLU A 42 -39.93 10.75 17.35
N ILE A 43 -39.92 11.20 16.09
CA ILE A 43 -39.87 12.61 15.72
C ILE A 43 -41.16 12.97 14.98
N TYR A 44 -41.89 13.97 15.47
CA TYR A 44 -43.13 14.43 14.87
C TYR A 44 -42.94 15.67 13.98
N ASN A 45 -43.67 15.71 12.87
CA ASN A 45 -43.79 16.86 12.01
C ASN A 45 -45.13 17.59 12.21
N PRO A 46 -45.15 18.67 13.01
CA PRO A 46 -46.36 19.46 13.22
C PRO A 46 -46.65 20.42 12.06
N THR A 47 -45.79 20.48 11.03
CA THR A 47 -45.91 21.45 9.94
C THR A 47 -46.97 21.01 8.91
N GLY A 48 -47.37 21.95 8.04
CA GLY A 48 -48.33 21.69 6.97
C GLY A 48 -47.73 21.09 5.70
N ALA A 49 -46.44 20.72 5.70
CA ALA A 49 -45.73 20.21 4.53
C ALA A 49 -44.84 19.01 4.90
N ASP A 50 -44.53 18.18 3.90
CA ASP A 50 -43.55 17.10 4.05
C ASP A 50 -42.17 17.73 4.27
N VAL A 51 -41.42 17.21 5.25
CA VAL A 51 -40.09 17.70 5.60
C VAL A 51 -39.03 16.71 5.11
N ASP A 52 -38.03 17.24 4.40
CA ASP A 52 -36.83 16.53 3.98
C ASP A 52 -35.77 16.61 5.09
N LEU A 53 -35.27 15.44 5.51
CA LEU A 53 -34.33 15.32 6.62
C LEU A 53 -32.86 15.42 6.18
N SER A 54 -32.57 15.70 4.90
CA SER A 54 -31.18 15.81 4.42
C SER A 54 -30.35 16.92 5.08
N GLY A 55 -31.01 17.93 5.66
CA GLY A 55 -30.39 19.02 6.43
C GLY A 55 -30.56 18.88 7.94
N TYR A 56 -30.94 17.70 8.43
CA TYR A 56 -31.19 17.42 9.84
C TYR A 56 -30.26 16.30 10.34
N ALA A 57 -30.02 16.29 11.64
CA ALA A 57 -29.28 15.24 12.34
C ALA A 57 -29.79 15.10 13.78
N PHE A 58 -29.41 14.01 14.44
CA PHE A 58 -29.73 13.74 15.85
C PHE A 58 -28.45 13.43 16.65
N PRO A 59 -27.50 14.37 16.74
CA PRO A 59 -26.27 14.20 17.50
C PRO A 59 -26.51 13.79 18.96
N SER A 60 -25.56 13.03 19.51
CA SER A 60 -25.68 12.42 20.83
C SER A 60 -24.39 12.50 21.65
N VAL A 61 -24.56 12.38 22.96
CA VAL A 61 -23.49 12.17 23.95
C VAL A 61 -23.77 10.87 24.67
N SER A 62 -22.72 10.09 24.99
CA SER A 62 -22.91 8.84 25.71
C SER A 62 -22.53 8.98 27.19
N ASN A 63 -23.51 8.88 28.08
CA ASN A 63 -23.37 9.21 29.50
C ASN A 63 -22.93 10.68 29.72
N ALA A 64 -21.64 10.93 29.98
CA ALA A 64 -21.08 12.26 30.21
C ALA A 64 -20.34 12.75 28.96
N PRO A 65 -20.65 13.95 28.44
CA PRO A 65 -19.90 14.52 27.34
C PRO A 65 -18.46 14.82 27.75
N SER A 66 -17.51 14.50 26.88
CA SER A 66 -16.10 14.92 26.99
C SER A 66 -15.94 16.44 27.09
N VAL A 67 -16.81 17.22 26.44
CA VAL A 67 -16.89 18.67 26.55
C VAL A 67 -18.32 19.10 26.86
N VAL A 68 -18.52 19.74 28.01
CA VAL A 68 -19.85 20.23 28.44
C VAL A 68 -20.41 21.22 27.41
N GLY A 69 -21.60 20.92 26.92
CA GLY A 69 -22.34 21.70 25.92
C GLY A 69 -22.12 21.23 24.48
N GLU A 70 -21.28 20.22 24.25
CA GLU A 70 -20.96 19.70 22.92
C GLU A 70 -21.43 18.25 22.72
N TYR A 71 -21.70 17.88 21.47
CA TYR A 71 -22.02 16.50 21.10
C TYR A 71 -20.74 15.69 20.89
N GLU A 72 -20.83 14.37 21.04
CA GLU A 72 -19.70 13.46 20.79
C GLU A 72 -19.86 12.70 19.48
N PHE A 73 -21.09 12.35 19.14
CA PHE A 73 -21.42 11.55 17.97
C PHE A 73 -22.41 12.30 17.10
N TRP A 74 -22.05 12.54 15.84
CA TRP A 74 -22.95 13.11 14.85
C TRP A 74 -23.72 12.01 14.14
N ASN A 75 -25.05 11.95 14.33
CA ASN A 75 -25.90 10.94 13.73
C ASN A 75 -26.78 11.57 12.63
N ALA A 76 -26.52 11.24 11.37
CA ALA A 76 -27.28 11.73 10.22
C ALA A 76 -28.46 10.80 9.86
N PHE A 77 -29.51 11.36 9.27
CA PHE A 77 -30.59 10.56 8.69
C PHE A 77 -30.15 9.89 7.37
N PRO A 78 -30.71 8.71 7.01
CA PRO A 78 -30.48 8.09 5.71
C PRO A 78 -30.85 9.00 4.54
N GLU A 79 -30.14 8.85 3.42
CA GLU A 79 -30.42 9.62 2.20
C GLU A 79 -31.88 9.44 1.74
N GLY A 80 -32.57 10.56 1.51
CA GLY A 80 -33.98 10.59 1.10
C GLY A 80 -34.97 10.33 2.23
N ALA A 81 -34.54 10.37 3.49
CA ALA A 81 -35.45 10.34 4.64
C ALA A 81 -36.38 11.57 4.61
N MET A 82 -37.68 11.29 4.71
CA MET A 82 -38.75 12.28 4.67
C MET A 82 -39.71 11.98 5.82
N VAL A 83 -40.35 13.00 6.35
CA VAL A 83 -41.50 12.81 7.23
C VAL A 83 -42.68 13.66 6.74
N ALA A 84 -43.83 13.03 6.53
CA ALA A 84 -45.00 13.69 5.97
C ALA A 84 -45.63 14.68 6.95
N ALA A 85 -46.39 15.65 6.44
CA ALA A 85 -47.11 16.61 7.27
C ALA A 85 -48.06 15.92 8.27
N GLY A 86 -47.84 16.13 9.57
CA GLY A 86 -48.62 15.52 10.64
C GLY A 86 -48.30 14.04 10.90
N ASP A 87 -47.19 13.53 10.35
CA ASP A 87 -46.70 12.16 10.53
C ASP A 87 -45.49 12.12 11.49
N VAL A 88 -45.05 10.91 11.84
CA VAL A 88 -43.87 10.67 12.67
C VAL A 88 -42.76 9.92 11.94
N TYR A 89 -41.51 10.08 12.40
CA TYR A 89 -40.34 9.33 11.95
C TYR A 89 -39.76 8.54 13.13
N VAL A 90 -39.67 7.21 13.00
CA VAL A 90 -39.26 6.29 14.07
C VAL A 90 -37.86 5.72 13.81
N ILE A 91 -36.96 5.94 14.77
CA ILE A 91 -35.60 5.39 14.80
C ILE A 91 -35.55 4.30 15.87
N ALA A 92 -35.38 3.03 15.48
CA ALA A 92 -35.44 1.90 16.42
C ALA A 92 -34.13 1.10 16.50
N HIS A 93 -33.89 0.44 17.63
CA HIS A 93 -32.76 -0.49 17.72
C HIS A 93 -33.02 -1.74 16.85
N PRO A 94 -32.05 -2.24 16.05
CA PRO A 94 -32.27 -3.35 15.10
C PRO A 94 -32.71 -4.67 15.74
N SER A 95 -32.48 -4.82 17.04
CA SER A 95 -32.91 -5.96 17.86
C SER A 95 -34.10 -5.66 18.78
N SER A 96 -34.87 -4.60 18.54
CA SER A 96 -36.12 -4.31 19.25
C SER A 96 -37.20 -5.36 18.96
N ASP A 97 -38.25 -5.36 19.79
CA ASP A 97 -39.45 -6.17 19.59
C ASP A 97 -40.00 -5.97 18.16
N PRO A 98 -40.44 -7.04 17.47
CA PRO A 98 -41.02 -6.94 16.14
C PRO A 98 -42.15 -5.91 15.99
N THR A 99 -42.88 -5.55 17.06
CA THR A 99 -43.90 -4.49 16.98
C THR A 99 -43.29 -3.10 16.83
N ILE A 100 -42.10 -2.86 17.39
CA ILE A 100 -41.35 -1.60 17.22
C ILE A 100 -40.75 -1.55 15.82
N LEU A 101 -40.10 -2.65 15.40
CA LEU A 101 -39.46 -2.74 14.09
C LEU A 101 -40.44 -2.66 12.91
N ALA A 102 -41.72 -2.99 13.13
CA ALA A 102 -42.75 -2.88 12.10
C ALA A 102 -43.08 -1.42 11.75
N GLU A 103 -42.86 -0.50 12.69
CA GLU A 103 -43.14 0.92 12.54
C GLU A 103 -41.86 1.76 12.36
N ALA A 104 -40.67 1.13 12.40
CA ALA A 104 -39.40 1.83 12.28
C ALA A 104 -39.14 2.29 10.82
N ASP A 105 -38.84 3.56 10.64
CA ASP A 105 -38.40 4.13 9.36
C ASP A 105 -36.94 3.79 9.06
N HIS A 106 -36.10 3.73 10.09
CA HIS A 106 -34.79 3.09 10.02
C HIS A 106 -34.32 2.53 11.37
N THR A 107 -33.24 1.74 11.32
CA THR A 107 -32.63 1.17 12.52
C THR A 107 -31.30 1.83 12.91
N PHE A 108 -31.09 2.05 14.21
CA PHE A 108 -29.86 2.63 14.77
C PHE A 108 -29.46 1.91 16.07
N THR A 109 -28.20 1.49 16.19
CA THR A 109 -27.75 0.62 17.30
C THR A 109 -27.47 1.38 18.60
N PHE A 110 -26.98 2.61 18.53
CA PHE A 110 -26.45 3.32 19.70
C PHE A 110 -27.51 4.19 20.39
N LEU A 111 -28.71 3.65 20.59
CA LEU A 111 -29.81 4.35 21.26
C LEU A 111 -29.66 4.35 22.78
N SER A 112 -30.21 5.39 23.42
CA SER A 112 -30.05 5.68 24.84
C SER A 112 -30.32 4.47 25.75
N ASN A 113 -29.47 4.26 26.74
CA ASN A 113 -29.70 3.35 27.88
C ASN A 113 -30.42 4.03 29.07
N GLY A 114 -30.85 5.29 28.88
CA GLY A 114 -31.47 6.12 29.89
C GLY A 114 -30.66 7.38 30.21
N ASP A 115 -29.33 7.35 30.10
CA ASP A 115 -28.42 8.46 30.44
C ASP A 115 -27.64 9.05 29.25
N ASP A 116 -27.97 8.63 28.02
CA ASP A 116 -27.42 9.23 26.80
C ASP A 116 -28.35 10.33 26.27
N GLY A 117 -27.79 11.51 25.97
CA GLY A 117 -28.53 12.70 25.55
C GLY A 117 -28.58 12.86 24.03
N PHE A 118 -29.76 13.09 23.46
CA PHE A 118 -30.01 13.28 22.03
C PHE A 118 -30.62 14.65 21.77
N ILE A 119 -30.07 15.38 20.79
CA ILE A 119 -30.63 16.65 20.33
C ILE A 119 -30.90 16.56 18.83
N LEU A 120 -32.10 16.93 18.41
CA LEU A 120 -32.46 17.12 17.01
C LEU A 120 -31.94 18.49 16.56
N VAL A 121 -31.16 18.51 15.48
CA VAL A 121 -30.53 19.74 14.97
C VAL A 121 -30.83 19.93 13.47
N GLN A 122 -30.79 21.18 13.02
CA GLN A 122 -30.84 21.55 11.60
C GLN A 122 -29.54 22.24 11.20
N GLY A 123 -28.86 21.74 10.18
CA GLY A 123 -27.54 22.19 9.74
C GLY A 123 -26.59 21.03 9.48
N ASP A 124 -25.29 21.29 9.59
CA ASP A 124 -24.21 20.31 9.44
C ASP A 124 -23.30 20.29 10.68
N GLN A 125 -22.26 19.45 10.66
CA GLN A 125 -21.33 19.28 11.79
C GLN A 125 -20.61 20.58 12.21
N THR A 126 -20.49 21.55 11.30
CA THR A 126 -19.74 22.79 11.50
C THR A 126 -20.64 23.96 11.92
N SER A 127 -21.91 23.96 11.50
CA SER A 127 -22.88 24.99 11.83
C SER A 127 -24.30 24.42 11.85
N PHE A 128 -24.94 24.47 13.03
CA PHE A 128 -26.29 23.96 13.21
C PHE A 128 -27.07 24.74 14.27
N VAL A 129 -28.39 24.57 14.24
CA VAL A 129 -29.33 25.09 15.24
C VAL A 129 -29.98 23.92 15.96
N GLN A 130 -30.01 23.97 17.29
CA GLN A 130 -30.70 22.98 18.12
C GLN A 130 -32.22 23.21 18.05
N ILE A 131 -32.98 22.13 17.83
CA ILE A 131 -34.42 22.18 17.61
C ILE A 131 -35.17 21.61 18.81
N ASP A 132 -34.79 20.42 19.25
CA ASP A 132 -35.43 19.73 20.38
C ASP A 132 -34.47 18.74 21.02
N ALA A 133 -34.73 18.37 22.28
CA ALA A 133 -33.86 17.48 23.03
C ALA A 133 -34.62 16.43 23.85
N VAL A 134 -33.98 15.26 23.99
CA VAL A 134 -34.23 14.22 25.00
C VAL A 134 -32.93 13.98 25.76
N GLY A 135 -32.87 14.42 27.02
CA GLY A 135 -31.61 14.59 27.74
C GLY A 135 -30.90 15.90 27.36
N ASP A 136 -29.66 16.08 27.81
CA ASP A 136 -28.84 17.24 27.46
C ASP A 136 -27.36 16.86 27.25
N TRP A 137 -26.55 17.85 26.87
CA TRP A 137 -25.09 17.72 26.72
C TRP A 137 -24.34 18.40 27.87
N ASN A 138 -24.95 18.54 29.04
CA ASN A 138 -24.37 19.31 30.14
C ASN A 138 -23.78 18.44 31.26
N GLY A 139 -23.96 17.12 31.19
CA GLY A 139 -23.40 16.17 32.14
C GLY A 139 -24.20 14.87 32.24
N ASP A 140 -23.61 13.88 32.88
CA ASP A 140 -24.27 12.59 33.12
C ASP A 140 -25.33 12.69 34.24
N PRO A 141 -26.60 12.34 33.98
CA PRO A 141 -27.66 12.29 34.98
C PRO A 141 -27.54 11.10 35.95
N GLY A 142 -26.56 10.22 35.73
CA GLY A 142 -26.14 9.09 36.55
C GLY A 142 -26.82 7.76 36.21
N SER A 143 -28.12 7.78 35.91
CA SER A 143 -28.80 6.58 35.38
C SER A 143 -30.00 6.92 34.50
N GLY A 144 -30.46 8.16 34.55
CA GLY A 144 -31.45 8.74 33.67
C GLY A 144 -31.93 10.07 34.23
N TRP A 145 -32.48 10.93 33.38
CA TRP A 145 -32.99 12.23 33.78
C TRP A 145 -34.32 12.10 34.53
N ASP A 146 -34.51 12.95 35.53
CA ASP A 146 -35.80 13.12 36.17
C ASP A 146 -36.76 13.80 35.19
N VAL A 147 -37.95 13.23 34.98
CA VAL A 147 -38.96 13.75 34.03
C VAL A 147 -40.32 13.77 34.70
N ALA A 148 -41.02 14.89 34.65
CA ALA A 148 -42.37 15.06 35.22
C ALA A 148 -42.50 14.64 36.71
N GLY A 149 -41.40 14.72 37.47
CA GLY A 149 -41.32 14.31 38.88
C GLY A 149 -41.10 12.80 39.10
N VAL A 150 -40.85 12.02 38.04
CA VAL A 150 -40.39 10.63 38.10
C VAL A 150 -38.87 10.62 38.07
N THR A 151 -38.25 10.03 39.09
CA THR A 151 -36.79 9.92 39.15
C THR A 151 -36.26 8.95 38.10
N ALA A 152 -35.23 9.34 37.36
CA ALA A 152 -34.71 8.58 36.21
C ALA A 152 -35.79 8.19 35.18
N GLY A 153 -36.71 9.11 34.89
CA GLY A 153 -37.85 8.91 33.99
C GLY A 153 -37.50 8.64 32.53
N THR A 154 -36.24 8.79 32.11
CA THR A 154 -35.74 8.35 30.79
C THR A 154 -35.24 6.90 30.77
N LYS A 155 -35.07 6.25 31.93
CA LYS A 155 -34.63 4.86 32.05
C LYS A 155 -35.78 3.94 32.40
N ASP A 156 -35.84 2.76 31.78
CA ASP A 156 -36.88 1.75 31.99
C ASP A 156 -38.30 2.34 31.81
N HIS A 157 -38.46 3.30 30.90
CA HIS A 157 -39.68 4.08 30.71
C HIS A 157 -39.89 4.45 29.23
N THR A 158 -41.15 4.77 28.91
CA THR A 158 -41.51 5.43 27.65
C THR A 158 -42.01 6.83 28.00
N ILE A 159 -41.43 7.85 27.39
CA ILE A 159 -41.86 9.24 27.57
C ILE A 159 -42.52 9.75 26.29
N VAL A 160 -43.69 10.37 26.46
CA VAL A 160 -44.50 10.89 25.34
C VAL A 160 -44.70 12.39 25.53
N ARG A 161 -44.45 13.17 24.49
CA ARG A 161 -44.66 14.62 24.48
C ARG A 161 -46.16 14.93 24.59
N LYS A 162 -46.54 15.98 25.31
CA LYS A 162 -47.95 16.37 25.45
C LYS A 162 -48.51 16.96 24.16
N SER A 163 -49.79 16.71 23.88
CA SER A 163 -50.48 17.19 22.67
C SER A 163 -50.52 18.70 22.50
N SER A 164 -50.36 19.44 23.58
CA SER A 164 -50.34 20.90 23.58
C SER A 164 -48.99 21.51 23.20
N VAL A 165 -47.92 20.71 23.07
CA VAL A 165 -46.59 21.20 22.71
C VAL A 165 -46.54 21.46 21.21
N GLN A 166 -46.25 22.70 20.84
CA GLN A 166 -46.38 23.22 19.46
C GLN A 166 -45.06 23.31 18.68
N SER A 167 -43.93 23.19 19.37
CA SER A 167 -42.58 23.23 18.80
C SER A 167 -41.59 22.55 19.73
N GLY A 168 -40.40 22.24 19.22
CA GLY A 168 -39.28 21.78 20.05
C GLY A 168 -38.82 22.83 21.07
N ASN A 169 -38.03 22.40 22.04
CA ASN A 169 -37.55 23.21 23.17
C ASN A 169 -36.21 23.93 22.90
N GLY A 170 -35.67 23.84 21.68
CA GLY A 170 -34.41 24.49 21.31
C GLY A 170 -33.18 23.97 22.05
N GLY A 171 -33.23 22.75 22.58
CA GLY A 171 -32.16 22.17 23.40
C GLY A 171 -32.33 22.37 24.91
N ASP A 172 -33.33 23.14 25.37
CA ASP A 172 -33.59 23.34 26.80
C ASP A 172 -34.36 22.15 27.41
N TRP A 173 -33.60 21.10 27.70
CA TRP A 173 -34.11 19.88 28.34
C TRP A 173 -34.65 20.12 29.74
N ILE A 174 -34.01 20.98 30.55
CA ILE A 174 -34.39 21.18 31.95
C ILE A 174 -35.82 21.75 32.03
N THR A 175 -36.13 22.73 31.19
CA THR A 175 -37.48 23.29 31.12
C THR A 175 -38.48 22.28 30.57
N SER A 176 -38.10 21.52 29.55
CA SER A 176 -38.97 20.53 28.90
C SER A 176 -39.28 19.32 29.81
N ALA A 177 -38.28 18.75 30.46
CA ALA A 177 -38.44 17.64 31.41
C ALA A 177 -39.31 18.03 32.60
N GLY A 178 -39.18 19.27 33.08
CA GLY A 178 -39.97 19.83 34.19
C GLY A 178 -39.74 19.11 35.52
N THR A 179 -40.31 19.65 36.60
CA THR A 179 -40.14 19.08 37.95
C THR A 179 -41.34 18.24 38.40
N ASP A 180 -42.48 18.37 37.72
CA ASP A 180 -43.73 17.64 37.99
C ASP A 180 -44.58 17.53 36.72
N ALA A 181 -45.68 16.77 36.80
CA ALA A 181 -46.58 16.54 35.68
C ALA A 181 -47.29 17.80 35.16
N GLU A 182 -47.34 18.92 35.90
CA GLU A 182 -47.94 20.17 35.40
C GLU A 182 -46.92 21.00 34.62
N SER A 183 -45.69 21.09 35.14
CA SER A 183 -44.58 21.86 34.56
C SER A 183 -43.86 21.16 33.39
N SER A 184 -43.93 19.83 33.31
CA SER A 184 -43.28 19.05 32.25
C SER A 184 -44.02 19.14 30.91
N GLU A 185 -43.28 19.06 29.81
CA GLU A 185 -43.80 18.84 28.46
C GLU A 185 -44.08 17.36 28.17
N TRP A 186 -43.65 16.46 29.06
CA TRP A 186 -43.66 15.02 28.88
C TRP A 186 -44.65 14.31 29.81
N ILE A 187 -45.09 13.13 29.38
CA ILE A 187 -45.84 12.15 30.14
C ILE A 187 -44.96 10.91 30.24
N VAL A 188 -44.66 10.46 31.46
CA VAL A 188 -43.86 9.25 31.72
C VAL A 188 -44.80 8.05 31.87
N LEU A 189 -44.62 7.04 31.03
CA LEU A 189 -45.36 5.78 31.00
C LEU A 189 -44.50 4.62 31.50
N ASP A 190 -45.11 3.49 31.85
CA ASP A 190 -44.41 2.30 32.33
C ASP A 190 -43.48 1.71 31.25
N GLN A 191 -42.47 0.94 31.67
CA GLN A 191 -41.56 0.23 30.75
C GLN A 191 -42.35 -0.60 29.71
N ASN A 192 -41.95 -0.50 28.44
CA ASN A 192 -42.58 -1.18 27.30
C ASN A 192 -44.04 -0.78 27.03
N ASP A 193 -44.46 0.43 27.39
CA ASP A 193 -45.71 0.99 26.90
C ASP A 193 -45.48 1.57 25.50
N TRP A 194 -46.05 0.94 24.47
CA TRP A 194 -45.94 1.38 23.07
C TRP A 194 -47.29 1.83 22.52
N THR A 195 -48.19 2.30 23.39
CA THR A 195 -49.55 2.68 22.98
C THR A 195 -49.60 3.90 22.07
N ASN A 196 -48.54 4.71 22.02
CA ASN A 196 -48.41 5.90 21.18
C ASN A 196 -47.39 5.74 20.05
N LEU A 197 -46.71 4.59 19.95
CA LEU A 197 -45.74 4.33 18.89
C LEU A 197 -46.37 4.53 17.51
N ALA A 198 -45.64 5.23 16.65
CA ALA A 198 -46.01 5.57 15.28
C ALA A 198 -47.15 6.60 15.19
N MET A 199 -47.46 7.31 16.28
CA MET A 199 -48.50 8.33 16.27
C MET A 199 -48.36 9.39 17.38
N HIS A 200 -48.46 10.67 16.99
CA HIS A 200 -48.54 11.76 17.94
C HIS A 200 -49.91 12.46 17.92
N SER A 201 -50.54 12.61 19.08
CA SER A 201 -51.76 13.42 19.21
C SER A 201 -51.38 14.88 19.35
N PHE A 202 -51.86 15.76 18.45
CA PHE A 202 -51.47 17.17 18.42
C PHE A 202 -52.69 18.12 18.42
N ASP A 203 -52.71 19.09 19.32
CA ASP A 203 -53.84 20.04 19.52
C ASP A 203 -53.86 21.20 18.48
N GLY A 204 -52.81 21.33 17.67
CA GLY A 204 -52.66 22.36 16.63
C GLY A 204 -52.11 23.69 17.13
N CYS A 205 -51.60 24.53 16.21
CA CYS A 205 -50.91 25.79 16.52
C CYS A 205 -51.84 27.03 16.69
N GLY A 206 -53.09 26.85 17.08
CA GLY A 206 -54.09 27.94 17.09
C GLY A 206 -54.52 28.37 15.68
N ALA A 207 -55.35 29.40 15.53
CA ALA A 207 -55.87 29.83 14.22
C ALA A 207 -54.94 30.86 13.52
N ALA A 208 -54.68 30.69 12.22
CA ALA A 208 -53.88 31.62 11.43
C ALA A 208 -54.57 32.98 11.25
N VAL A 209 -53.83 34.07 11.46
CA VAL A 209 -54.24 35.42 11.06
C VAL A 209 -53.54 35.74 9.75
N LEU A 210 -54.30 35.77 8.65
CA LEU A 210 -53.78 36.04 7.32
C LEU A 210 -53.54 37.54 7.12
N GLY A 211 -52.40 37.90 6.52
CA GLY A 211 -52.08 39.26 6.08
C GLY A 211 -50.60 39.46 5.88
N CYS A 212 -50.21 40.58 5.27
CA CYS A 212 -48.80 40.87 5.04
C CYS A 212 -48.00 40.93 6.35
N THR A 213 -46.98 40.08 6.49
CA THR A 213 -46.12 40.02 7.69
C THR A 213 -44.86 40.89 7.57
N ASN A 214 -44.57 41.43 6.38
CA ASN A 214 -43.41 42.31 6.18
C ASN A 214 -43.70 43.74 6.68
N ALA A 215 -42.98 44.18 7.71
CA ALA A 215 -43.13 45.50 8.33
C ALA A 215 -42.84 46.70 7.42
N ASN A 216 -42.10 46.49 6.31
CA ASN A 216 -41.79 47.51 5.31
C ASN A 216 -42.91 47.67 4.26
N ALA A 217 -43.87 46.74 4.22
CA ALA A 217 -45.00 46.83 3.31
C ALA A 217 -46.02 47.87 3.76
N THR A 218 -46.61 48.57 2.79
CA THR A 218 -47.66 49.58 3.01
C THR A 218 -48.95 49.02 3.63
N ASN A 219 -49.16 47.71 3.55
CA ASN A 219 -50.29 46.98 4.13
C ASN A 219 -49.87 45.94 5.18
N TYR A 220 -48.71 46.14 5.82
CA TYR A 220 -48.27 45.33 6.95
C TYR A 220 -49.39 45.15 7.99
N ASN A 221 -49.62 43.91 8.39
CA ASN A 221 -50.54 43.52 9.43
C ASN A 221 -49.76 42.93 10.61
N ALA A 222 -49.61 43.71 11.68
CA ALA A 222 -48.88 43.28 12.88
C ALA A 222 -49.55 42.11 13.63
N ASP A 223 -50.82 41.83 13.35
CA ASP A 223 -51.54 40.69 13.91
C ASP A 223 -51.41 39.44 13.03
N ALA A 224 -50.86 39.54 11.81
CA ALA A 224 -50.73 38.42 10.89
C ALA A 224 -49.68 37.42 11.38
N THR A 225 -50.08 36.16 11.47
CA THR A 225 -49.21 35.02 11.81
C THR A 225 -48.86 34.18 10.59
N GLN A 226 -49.39 34.53 9.41
CA GLN A 226 -49.08 33.88 8.15
C GLN A 226 -49.25 34.89 6.99
N ASP A 227 -48.20 35.03 6.17
CA ASP A 227 -48.24 35.89 4.99
C ASP A 227 -49.18 35.28 3.94
N ASP A 228 -50.12 36.08 3.44
CA ASP A 228 -51.06 35.69 2.40
C ASP A 228 -50.62 36.16 1.00
N GLY A 229 -49.39 36.66 0.89
CA GLY A 229 -48.83 37.21 -0.35
C GLY A 229 -49.46 38.55 -0.73
N SER A 230 -50.18 39.19 0.19
CA SER A 230 -50.80 40.49 -0.07
C SER A 230 -49.85 41.67 0.07
N CYS A 231 -48.59 41.47 0.48
CA CYS A 231 -47.65 42.58 0.72
C CYS A 231 -47.52 43.53 -0.49
N MET A 232 -47.77 44.81 -0.23
CA MET A 232 -47.72 45.91 -1.19
C MET A 232 -46.61 46.89 -0.78
N PHE A 233 -45.73 47.25 -1.70
CA PHE A 233 -44.63 48.18 -1.47
C PHE A 233 -44.79 49.43 -2.34
N ASP A 234 -44.50 50.60 -1.79
CA ASP A 234 -44.69 51.89 -2.48
C ASP A 234 -43.56 52.19 -3.48
N ASN A 235 -43.40 51.32 -4.49
CA ASN A 235 -42.48 51.52 -5.61
C ASN A 235 -42.98 50.83 -6.88
N ALA A 236 -42.39 51.18 -8.03
CA ALA A 236 -42.85 50.73 -9.33
C ALA A 236 -42.77 49.21 -9.56
N CYS A 237 -41.91 48.51 -8.81
CA CYS A 237 -41.76 47.06 -8.90
C CYS A 237 -42.63 46.29 -7.88
N ASN A 238 -43.22 46.98 -6.89
CA ASN A 238 -43.93 46.36 -5.77
C ASN A 238 -43.08 45.29 -5.04
N VAL A 239 -41.81 45.62 -4.77
CA VAL A 239 -40.84 44.76 -4.06
C VAL A 239 -40.24 45.50 -2.87
N ASP A 240 -39.94 44.82 -1.77
CA ASP A 240 -39.21 45.44 -0.65
C ASP A 240 -37.78 45.80 -1.05
N GLY A 241 -37.42 47.09 -0.99
CA GLY A 241 -36.07 47.52 -1.36
C GLY A 241 -35.91 49.04 -1.49
N VAL A 242 -34.64 49.45 -1.59
CA VAL A 242 -34.23 50.86 -1.73
C VAL A 242 -34.37 51.30 -3.19
N VAL A 243 -35.09 52.40 -3.43
CA VAL A 243 -35.42 52.84 -4.80
C VAL A 243 -34.32 53.72 -5.39
N VAL A 244 -33.92 53.40 -6.63
CA VAL A 244 -33.12 54.24 -7.52
C VAL A 244 -33.97 54.64 -8.74
N GLU A 245 -34.10 55.93 -8.99
CA GLU A 245 -34.86 56.47 -10.10
C GLU A 245 -33.98 56.67 -11.34
N ALA A 246 -34.36 56.08 -12.47
CA ALA A 246 -33.76 56.33 -13.76
C ALA A 246 -34.59 57.38 -14.52
N SER A 247 -33.96 58.47 -14.94
CA SER A 247 -34.64 59.47 -15.79
C SER A 247 -33.64 60.29 -16.61
N SER A 248 -34.02 60.64 -17.83
CA SER A 248 -33.22 61.45 -18.75
C SER A 248 -31.84 60.85 -19.07
N PHE A 249 -30.79 61.18 -18.30
CA PHE A 249 -29.42 60.67 -18.45
C PHE A 249 -28.76 60.48 -17.08
N GLN A 250 -29.53 60.11 -16.04
CA GLN A 250 -29.02 59.94 -14.68
C GLN A 250 -29.78 58.85 -13.91
N TYR A 251 -29.09 58.27 -12.92
CA TYR A 251 -29.70 57.52 -11.82
C TYR A 251 -29.73 58.41 -10.57
N ASN A 252 -30.80 58.33 -9.78
CA ASN A 252 -30.97 59.11 -8.56
C ASN A 252 -31.45 58.21 -7.40
N PRO A 253 -30.67 58.05 -6.31
CA PRO A 253 -29.32 58.57 -6.14
C PRO A 253 -28.30 57.89 -7.08
N ALA A 254 -27.27 58.63 -7.51
CA ALA A 254 -26.18 58.09 -8.33
C ALA A 254 -25.11 57.35 -7.51
N ASN A 255 -25.03 57.61 -6.21
CA ASN A 255 -24.20 56.85 -5.28
C ASN A 255 -25.11 56.41 -4.14
N LEU A 256 -25.22 55.11 -3.92
CA LEU A 256 -26.05 54.52 -2.89
C LEU A 256 -25.16 53.71 -1.93
N THR A 257 -25.47 53.74 -0.64
CA THR A 257 -24.82 52.88 0.35
C THR A 257 -25.91 52.02 1.00
N ILE A 258 -25.68 50.72 1.05
CA ILE A 258 -26.58 49.70 1.60
C ILE A 258 -25.79 48.69 2.43
N GLU A 259 -26.47 47.95 3.28
CA GLU A 259 -25.92 46.80 3.98
C GLU A 259 -26.00 45.53 3.10
N PRO A 260 -25.13 44.54 3.30
CA PRO A 260 -25.26 43.23 2.66
C PRO A 260 -26.64 42.61 2.88
N GLY A 261 -27.20 42.00 1.83
CA GLY A 261 -28.54 41.40 1.82
C GLY A 261 -29.68 42.37 1.48
N GLN A 262 -29.41 43.67 1.32
CA GLN A 262 -30.44 44.63 0.91
C GLN A 262 -30.73 44.59 -0.60
N THR A 263 -32.00 44.79 -0.94
CA THR A 263 -32.47 44.84 -2.34
C THR A 263 -32.53 46.29 -2.83
N VAL A 264 -32.00 46.54 -4.03
CA VAL A 264 -32.16 47.81 -4.75
C VAL A 264 -33.19 47.63 -5.86
N VAL A 265 -34.07 48.62 -6.02
CA VAL A 265 -35.18 48.62 -6.98
C VAL A 265 -35.02 49.80 -7.93
N TRP A 266 -35.03 49.56 -9.23
CA TRP A 266 -34.89 50.63 -10.22
C TRP A 266 -36.23 50.99 -10.88
N SER A 267 -36.59 52.27 -10.80
CA SER A 267 -37.83 52.82 -11.37
C SER A 267 -37.53 53.83 -12.48
N ASN A 268 -38.07 53.62 -13.67
CA ASN A 268 -37.89 54.51 -14.81
C ASN A 268 -39.00 55.56 -14.90
N LEU A 269 -38.67 56.83 -14.64
CA LEU A 269 -39.59 57.97 -14.66
C LEU A 269 -39.74 58.63 -16.04
N GLY A 270 -39.14 58.06 -17.09
CA GLY A 270 -39.27 58.54 -18.47
C GLY A 270 -38.06 58.24 -19.34
N GLY A 271 -38.30 57.93 -20.62
CA GLY A 271 -37.24 57.51 -21.55
C GLY A 271 -37.04 55.98 -21.54
N THR A 272 -36.04 55.49 -22.26
CA THR A 272 -35.69 54.06 -22.29
C THR A 272 -34.38 53.84 -21.56
N HIS A 273 -34.41 53.09 -20.46
CA HIS A 273 -33.27 52.87 -19.57
C HIS A 273 -33.21 51.40 -19.14
N ASP A 274 -32.01 50.87 -19.07
CA ASP A 274 -31.62 49.57 -18.49
C ASP A 274 -30.76 49.81 -17.24
N VAL A 275 -30.24 48.76 -16.63
CA VAL A 275 -29.21 48.83 -15.57
C VAL A 275 -28.15 47.80 -15.88
N ASN A 276 -26.93 48.23 -16.17
CA ASN A 276 -25.83 47.35 -16.59
C ASN A 276 -24.64 47.46 -15.63
N GLY A 277 -24.47 46.45 -14.77
CA GLY A 277 -23.34 46.31 -13.85
C GLY A 277 -22.33 45.23 -14.27
N ASP A 278 -22.38 44.74 -15.51
CA ASP A 278 -21.45 43.72 -16.01
C ASP A 278 -20.25 44.37 -16.74
N ILE A 279 -20.54 45.19 -17.75
CA ILE A 279 -19.55 45.78 -18.65
C ILE A 279 -19.74 47.30 -18.72
N ASP A 280 -18.66 48.07 -18.68
CA ASP A 280 -18.68 49.50 -18.99
C ASP A 280 -19.02 49.72 -20.46
N SER A 281 -20.20 50.30 -20.71
CA SER A 281 -20.74 50.50 -22.05
C SER A 281 -19.89 51.46 -22.91
N GLN A 282 -18.97 52.20 -22.30
CA GLN A 282 -18.08 53.14 -22.99
C GLN A 282 -16.75 52.49 -23.40
N THR A 283 -16.21 51.59 -22.59
CA THR A 283 -14.89 50.96 -22.82
C THR A 283 -14.98 49.53 -23.33
N GLY A 284 -16.11 48.83 -23.08
CA GLY A 284 -16.30 47.42 -23.39
C GLY A 284 -15.55 46.47 -22.43
N SER A 285 -14.99 46.99 -21.34
CA SER A 285 -14.32 46.21 -20.29
C SER A 285 -15.28 45.93 -19.14
N SER A 286 -15.08 44.83 -18.42
CA SER A 286 -15.85 44.55 -17.20
C SER A 286 -15.64 45.63 -16.14
N PHE A 287 -16.67 45.94 -15.36
CA PHE A 287 -16.55 46.84 -14.20
C PHE A 287 -15.71 46.22 -13.06
N GLY A 288 -15.51 44.89 -13.05
CA GLY A 288 -14.82 44.21 -11.96
C GLY A 288 -15.59 44.27 -10.64
N ASN A 289 -16.92 44.38 -10.71
CA ASN A 289 -17.79 44.34 -9.54
C ASN A 289 -17.66 42.98 -8.82
N PRO A 290 -17.89 42.91 -7.49
CA PRO A 290 -17.86 41.64 -6.76
C PRO A 290 -18.82 40.58 -7.33
N GLU A 291 -19.96 41.02 -7.86
CA GLU A 291 -20.93 40.21 -8.60
C GLU A 291 -21.46 41.00 -9.81
N ALA A 292 -21.65 40.31 -10.94
CA ALA A 292 -22.17 40.94 -12.16
C ALA A 292 -23.71 40.93 -12.17
N PHE A 293 -24.34 42.03 -12.58
CA PHE A 293 -25.79 42.14 -12.66
C PHE A 293 -26.24 42.94 -13.89
N TYR A 294 -27.39 42.57 -14.46
CA TYR A 294 -27.97 43.24 -15.62
C TYR A 294 -29.49 43.20 -15.58
N LEU A 295 -30.14 44.35 -15.75
CA LEU A 295 -31.59 44.49 -15.89
C LEU A 295 -31.90 45.09 -17.25
N ALA A 296 -32.77 44.42 -18.01
CA ALA A 296 -33.09 44.79 -19.39
C ALA A 296 -33.77 46.16 -19.52
N PRO A 297 -33.63 46.84 -20.67
CA PRO A 297 -34.22 48.15 -20.87
C PRO A 297 -35.74 48.15 -20.87
N VAL A 298 -36.33 49.11 -20.17
CA VAL A 298 -37.76 49.40 -20.19
C VAL A 298 -38.01 50.85 -20.58
N SER A 299 -39.16 51.12 -21.20
CA SER A 299 -39.61 52.49 -21.47
C SER A 299 -40.48 53.00 -20.33
N GLY A 300 -40.02 54.05 -19.67
CA GLY A 300 -40.68 54.66 -18.51
C GLY A 300 -41.66 55.76 -18.86
N ASP A 301 -42.45 56.14 -17.86
CA ASP A 301 -43.34 57.29 -17.88
C ASP A 301 -43.27 58.06 -16.55
N ALA A 302 -43.97 59.19 -16.47
CA ALA A 302 -43.92 60.06 -15.29
C ALA A 302 -44.49 59.42 -14.00
N ALA A 303 -45.15 58.26 -14.08
CA ALA A 303 -45.65 57.53 -12.92
C ALA A 303 -44.65 56.48 -12.41
N GLY A 304 -43.57 56.20 -13.15
CA GLY A 304 -42.55 55.22 -12.81
C GLY A 304 -42.90 53.82 -13.32
N VAL A 305 -41.98 53.24 -14.09
CA VAL A 305 -42.07 51.87 -14.60
C VAL A 305 -40.94 51.05 -14.02
N CYS A 306 -41.23 49.86 -13.50
CA CYS A 306 -40.22 48.93 -12.98
C CYS A 306 -39.21 48.56 -14.08
N ILE A 307 -37.93 48.84 -13.84
CA ILE A 307 -36.82 48.26 -14.63
C ILE A 307 -36.51 46.87 -14.09
N GLY A 308 -36.46 46.74 -12.76
CA GLY A 308 -36.21 45.49 -12.04
C GLY A 308 -35.65 45.76 -10.66
N SER A 309 -35.27 44.69 -9.96
CA SER A 309 -34.64 44.75 -8.65
C SER A 309 -33.49 43.75 -8.57
N TYR A 310 -32.52 44.00 -7.69
CA TYR A 310 -31.38 43.13 -7.44
C TYR A 310 -31.00 43.16 -5.95
N THR A 311 -30.73 42.00 -5.36
CA THR A 311 -30.31 41.85 -3.96
C THR A 311 -28.81 41.66 -3.89
N PHE A 312 -28.11 42.55 -3.19
CA PHE A 312 -26.65 42.54 -3.11
C PHE A 312 -26.20 41.82 -1.84
N ASN A 313 -25.63 40.63 -2.00
CA ASN A 313 -25.21 39.81 -0.85
C ASN A 313 -23.71 39.96 -0.54
N THR A 314 -22.90 40.32 -1.53
CA THR A 314 -21.44 40.40 -1.36
C THR A 314 -21.01 41.84 -1.06
N PRO A 315 -20.30 42.12 0.05
CA PRO A 315 -19.76 43.44 0.34
C PRO A 315 -18.80 43.94 -0.75
N GLY A 316 -18.77 45.25 -0.99
CA GLY A 316 -17.89 45.87 -1.98
C GLY A 316 -18.52 47.07 -2.69
N VAL A 317 -17.82 47.56 -3.72
CA VAL A 317 -18.30 48.67 -4.55
C VAL A 317 -18.72 48.16 -5.92
N TYR A 318 -19.99 48.38 -6.25
CA TYR A 318 -20.61 48.04 -7.52
C TYR A 318 -20.75 49.29 -8.38
N THR A 319 -20.24 49.26 -9.59
CA THR A 319 -20.40 50.33 -10.58
C THR A 319 -21.30 49.86 -11.72
N TYR A 320 -22.21 50.70 -12.18
CA TYR A 320 -23.13 50.37 -13.27
C TYR A 320 -23.48 51.58 -14.12
N ASP A 321 -23.92 51.34 -15.35
CA ASP A 321 -24.34 52.37 -16.29
C ASP A 321 -25.65 52.04 -17.01
N CYS A 322 -26.10 52.97 -17.86
CA CYS A 322 -27.17 52.72 -18.83
C CYS A 322 -26.54 52.48 -20.21
N SER A 323 -26.71 51.27 -20.75
CA SER A 323 -26.12 50.85 -22.03
C SER A 323 -26.89 51.36 -23.26
N ILE A 324 -27.99 52.09 -23.04
CA ILE A 324 -28.82 52.62 -24.12
C ILE A 324 -28.14 53.78 -24.85
N GLY A 325 -27.69 53.50 -26.07
CA GLY A 325 -27.17 54.50 -27.00
C GLY A 325 -25.97 55.25 -26.43
N SER A 326 -26.13 56.55 -26.15
CA SER A 326 -25.07 57.40 -25.58
C SER A 326 -25.33 57.79 -24.12
N HIS A 327 -26.20 57.08 -23.39
CA HIS A 327 -26.59 57.47 -22.03
C HIS A 327 -25.41 57.45 -21.05
N ALA A 328 -24.64 56.36 -20.99
CA ALA A 328 -23.41 56.28 -20.18
C ALA A 328 -22.41 57.41 -20.51
N ALA A 329 -22.18 57.66 -21.81
CA ALA A 329 -21.30 58.75 -22.28
C ALA A 329 -21.81 60.16 -21.95
N LEU A 330 -23.11 60.31 -21.67
CA LEU A 330 -23.73 61.55 -21.21
C LEU A 330 -23.81 61.65 -19.67
N GLY A 331 -23.23 60.69 -18.95
CA GLY A 331 -23.10 60.71 -17.50
C GLY A 331 -24.10 59.81 -16.74
N MET A 332 -24.83 58.94 -17.43
CA MET A 332 -25.74 57.99 -16.79
C MET A 332 -24.99 56.77 -16.24
N VAL A 333 -24.16 57.04 -15.22
CA VAL A 333 -23.36 56.07 -14.47
C VAL A 333 -23.65 56.25 -12.98
N ALA A 334 -23.57 55.17 -12.22
CA ALA A 334 -23.84 55.17 -10.79
C ALA A 334 -23.07 54.07 -10.07
N SER A 335 -23.04 54.15 -8.74
CA SER A 335 -22.43 53.13 -7.89
C SER A 335 -23.29 52.79 -6.68
N ILE A 336 -23.11 51.57 -6.19
CA ILE A 336 -23.67 51.05 -4.94
C ILE A 336 -22.50 50.55 -4.10
N THR A 337 -22.38 51.04 -2.87
CA THR A 337 -21.44 50.53 -1.86
C THR A 337 -22.22 49.63 -0.92
N VAL A 338 -21.78 48.39 -0.78
CA VAL A 338 -22.39 47.36 0.08
C VAL A 338 -21.45 47.10 1.25
N GLY A 339 -21.90 47.39 2.47
CA GLY A 339 -21.07 47.32 3.68
C GLY A 339 -20.02 48.45 3.78
N THR A 340 -19.10 48.30 4.73
CA THR A 340 -18.08 49.28 5.10
C THR A 340 -16.70 48.87 4.56
N GLY A 341 -16.06 49.71 3.75
CA GLY A 341 -14.69 49.48 3.27
C GLY A 341 -13.62 50.00 4.25
N GLY A 342 -12.48 49.32 4.31
CA GLY A 342 -11.30 49.76 5.06
C GLY A 342 -10.25 48.67 5.17
N CYS A 343 -9.10 48.97 5.79
CA CYS A 343 -8.09 47.93 5.95
C CYS A 343 -8.59 46.81 6.87
N THR A 344 -8.68 45.59 6.36
CA THR A 344 -9.11 44.39 7.11
C THR A 344 -7.95 43.67 7.80
N ASN A 345 -6.70 44.03 7.49
CA ASN A 345 -5.53 43.46 8.15
C ASN A 345 -5.33 44.10 9.53
N ALA A 346 -5.61 43.33 10.60
CA ALA A 346 -5.43 43.74 12.00
C ALA A 346 -4.02 44.26 12.34
N ALA A 347 -3.02 43.84 11.58
CA ALA A 347 -1.63 44.18 11.77
C ALA A 347 -1.19 45.48 11.10
N ALA A 348 -1.98 45.99 10.16
CA ALA A 348 -1.70 47.28 9.53
C ALA A 348 -2.02 48.41 10.52
N ALA A 349 -1.16 49.43 10.56
CA ALA A 349 -1.35 50.58 11.46
C ALA A 349 -2.65 51.37 11.20
N ASN A 350 -3.33 51.11 10.08
CA ASN A 350 -4.61 51.69 9.72
C ASN A 350 -5.76 50.65 9.65
N TYR A 351 -5.63 49.53 10.36
CA TYR A 351 -6.70 48.54 10.52
C TYR A 351 -8.02 49.21 10.93
N ASN A 352 -9.09 48.82 10.27
CA ASN A 352 -10.44 49.24 10.59
C ASN A 352 -11.27 48.01 11.01
N PRO A 353 -11.54 47.82 12.32
CA PRO A 353 -12.32 46.68 12.82
C PRO A 353 -13.80 46.71 12.40
N ALA A 354 -14.26 47.80 11.79
CA ALA A 354 -15.60 47.91 11.22
C ALA A 354 -15.62 47.67 9.71
N ALA A 355 -14.52 47.25 9.08
CA ALA A 355 -14.46 46.99 7.63
C ALA A 355 -14.96 45.58 7.29
N ASP A 356 -15.90 45.49 6.34
CA ASP A 356 -16.46 44.26 5.78
C ASP A 356 -15.67 43.77 4.55
N TYR A 357 -14.87 44.64 3.93
CA TYR A 357 -13.98 44.30 2.81
C TYR A 357 -12.76 45.23 2.74
N ASP A 358 -11.65 44.71 2.22
CA ASP A 358 -10.43 45.49 2.00
C ASP A 358 -10.60 46.43 0.80
N ASP A 359 -10.52 47.75 1.05
CA ASP A 359 -10.61 48.78 0.02
C ASP A 359 -9.24 49.14 -0.59
N GLY A 360 -8.20 48.36 -0.27
CA GLY A 360 -6.82 48.57 -0.71
C GLY A 360 -6.08 49.63 0.09
N SER A 361 -6.62 50.04 1.25
CA SER A 361 -5.97 51.05 2.10
C SER A 361 -4.91 50.48 3.04
N CYS A 362 -4.76 49.15 3.19
CA CYS A 362 -3.83 48.56 4.16
C CYS A 362 -2.36 49.00 3.98
N LEU A 363 -1.77 49.52 5.07
CA LEU A 363 -0.34 49.78 5.14
C LEU A 363 0.47 48.48 5.23
N ILE A 364 1.66 48.45 4.61
CA ILE A 364 2.57 47.29 4.60
C ILE A 364 3.05 46.97 6.03
N VAL A 365 3.05 45.69 6.39
CA VAL A 365 3.50 45.17 7.70
C VAL A 365 4.73 44.27 7.50
N GLU A 366 5.79 44.48 8.27
CA GLU A 366 7.01 43.65 8.20
C GLU A 366 6.95 42.49 9.20
N LEU A 367 7.31 41.28 8.75
CA LEU A 367 7.35 40.08 9.58
C LEU A 367 8.59 40.05 10.49
N THR A 368 8.39 39.67 11.74
CA THR A 368 9.45 39.35 12.71
C THR A 368 9.51 37.83 12.87
N SER A 369 10.64 37.20 12.57
CA SER A 369 10.83 35.75 12.76
C SER A 369 10.72 35.35 14.23
N ILE A 370 10.27 34.13 14.52
CA ILE A 370 10.15 33.61 15.89
C ILE A 370 11.50 33.65 16.63
N ALA A 371 12.58 33.24 15.98
CA ALA A 371 13.92 33.27 16.59
C ALA A 371 14.36 34.67 17.03
N THR A 372 13.98 35.72 16.30
CA THR A 372 14.27 37.10 16.68
C THR A 372 13.46 37.53 17.89
N ILE A 373 12.19 37.11 17.97
CA ILE A 373 11.32 37.38 19.12
C ILE A 373 11.91 36.71 20.36
N GLN A 374 12.19 35.40 20.29
CA GLN A 374 12.70 34.62 21.41
C GLN A 374 14.05 35.15 21.93
N GLN A 375 15.05 35.29 21.06
CA GLN A 375 16.36 35.84 21.46
C GLN A 375 16.27 37.29 21.96
N GLY A 376 15.33 38.08 21.42
CA GLY A 376 15.10 39.45 21.86
C GLY A 376 14.47 39.53 23.25
N GLN A 377 13.65 38.55 23.63
CA GLN A 377 13.01 38.51 24.95
C GLN A 377 13.99 38.18 26.08
N GLU A 378 15.07 37.44 25.84
CA GLU A 378 16.14 37.29 26.84
C GLU A 378 16.72 38.64 27.35
N THR A 379 16.54 39.71 26.57
CA THR A 379 16.95 41.07 26.91
C THR A 379 15.80 42.07 27.05
N GLY A 380 14.54 41.60 26.97
CA GLY A 380 13.32 42.39 27.08
C GLY A 380 13.08 43.36 25.91
N VAL A 381 13.66 43.10 24.74
CA VAL A 381 13.58 44.02 23.57
C VAL A 381 12.17 44.09 22.98
N PHE A 382 11.41 43.00 23.05
CA PHE A 382 10.06 42.90 22.49
C PHE A 382 8.95 42.99 23.54
N SER A 383 9.27 43.23 24.82
CA SER A 383 8.25 43.31 25.88
C SER A 383 7.20 44.38 25.53
N ASP A 384 5.93 43.98 25.55
CA ASP A 384 4.77 44.81 25.16
C ASP A 384 4.78 45.32 23.70
N SER A 385 5.71 44.82 22.87
CA SER A 385 5.80 45.22 21.46
C SER A 385 4.87 44.37 20.61
N VAL A 386 4.08 45.01 19.74
CA VAL A 386 3.26 44.32 18.76
C VAL A 386 4.15 43.83 17.63
N VAL A 387 4.13 42.53 17.37
CA VAL A 387 4.85 41.87 16.27
C VAL A 387 3.86 41.18 15.35
N VAL A 388 4.28 40.98 14.10
CA VAL A 388 3.67 40.00 13.20
C VAL A 388 4.66 38.89 12.99
N THR A 389 4.24 37.65 13.21
CA THR A 389 5.08 36.47 12.95
C THR A 389 4.26 35.38 12.28
N ARG A 390 4.95 34.36 11.76
CA ARG A 390 4.32 33.21 11.09
C ARG A 390 4.91 31.93 11.64
N GLY A 391 4.12 30.87 11.65
CA GLY A 391 4.59 29.54 12.01
C GLY A 391 3.52 28.48 11.75
N VAL A 392 3.93 27.22 11.76
CA VAL A 392 3.04 26.06 11.72
C VAL A 392 2.67 25.69 13.16
N VAL A 393 1.38 25.48 13.41
CA VAL A 393 0.86 25.02 14.70
C VAL A 393 1.37 23.62 15.01
N THR A 394 2.11 23.50 16.11
CA THR A 394 2.76 22.26 16.54
C THR A 394 2.14 21.62 17.77
N GLY A 395 1.29 22.33 18.50
CA GLY A 395 0.59 21.85 19.70
C GLY A 395 -0.62 22.74 20.04
N VAL A 396 -1.73 22.13 20.45
CA VAL A 396 -2.96 22.83 20.89
C VAL A 396 -3.38 22.28 22.25
N TYR A 397 -3.38 23.13 23.27
CA TYR A 397 -3.55 22.78 24.68
C TYR A 397 -4.62 23.70 25.31
N GLY A 398 -5.84 23.62 24.76
CA GLY A 398 -6.93 24.54 25.06
C GLY A 398 -6.62 25.96 24.57
N SER A 399 -6.43 26.91 25.50
CA SER A 399 -6.06 28.29 25.14
C SER A 399 -4.59 28.47 24.79
N ASN A 400 -3.70 27.53 25.14
CA ASN A 400 -2.29 27.63 24.76
C ASN A 400 -2.05 26.91 23.44
N VAL A 401 -1.36 27.55 22.51
CA VAL A 401 -0.99 26.96 21.21
C VAL A 401 0.50 27.19 20.99
N SER A 402 1.24 26.18 20.54
CA SER A 402 2.63 26.35 20.10
C SER A 402 2.70 26.44 18.57
N ILE A 403 3.54 27.34 18.06
CA ILE A 403 3.85 27.47 16.63
C ILE A 403 5.36 27.42 16.40
N GLN A 404 5.79 26.93 15.24
CA GLN A 404 7.20 26.96 14.80
C GLN A 404 7.39 27.45 13.38
N ASP A 405 8.47 28.20 13.12
CA ASP A 405 8.84 28.72 11.80
C ASP A 405 10.05 28.01 11.16
N GLY A 406 10.44 26.85 11.70
CA GLY A 406 11.57 26.07 11.23
C GLY A 406 11.93 24.89 12.14
N GLN A 407 13.22 24.56 12.15
CA GLN A 407 13.85 23.50 12.96
C GLN A 407 14.96 24.10 13.82
N GLY A 408 15.29 23.44 14.93
CA GLY A 408 16.36 23.83 15.84
C GLY A 408 15.99 24.91 16.86
N ALA A 409 17.00 25.35 17.60
CA ALA A 409 16.85 26.29 18.71
C ALA A 409 16.19 27.62 18.31
N TYR A 410 15.33 28.13 19.18
CA TYR A 410 14.56 29.37 19.10
C TYR A 410 13.53 29.40 17.95
N SER A 411 13.16 28.25 17.38
CA SER A 411 12.19 28.20 16.29
C SER A 411 10.73 28.18 16.76
N GLY A 412 10.48 28.04 18.07
CA GLY A 412 9.16 27.88 18.67
C GLY A 412 8.64 29.10 19.44
N LEU A 413 7.32 29.28 19.49
CA LEU A 413 6.66 30.36 20.21
C LEU A 413 5.29 29.92 20.73
N TRP A 414 4.90 30.42 21.90
CA TRP A 414 3.57 30.21 22.46
C TRP A 414 2.58 31.33 22.08
N LEU A 415 1.34 30.94 21.81
CA LEU A 415 0.19 31.80 21.64
C LEU A 415 -0.81 31.50 22.76
N PHE A 416 -1.43 32.54 23.31
CA PHE A 416 -2.47 32.39 24.32
C PHE A 416 -3.79 32.98 23.82
N SER A 417 -4.82 32.14 23.73
CA SER A 417 -6.17 32.45 23.25
C SER A 417 -6.19 33.15 21.88
N PRO A 418 -5.70 32.51 20.79
CA PRO A 418 -5.90 33.04 19.44
C PRO A 418 -7.40 33.30 19.17
N ASP A 419 -7.70 34.33 18.39
CA ASP A 419 -9.08 34.78 18.11
C ASP A 419 -9.85 33.90 17.12
N VAL A 420 -9.15 33.03 16.41
CA VAL A 420 -9.71 31.94 15.61
C VAL A 420 -9.23 30.58 16.14
N PRO A 421 -10.09 29.55 16.14
CA PRO A 421 -9.67 28.17 16.42
C PRO A 421 -8.62 27.72 15.41
N VAL A 422 -7.57 27.05 15.88
CA VAL A 422 -6.49 26.51 15.06
C VAL A 422 -6.27 25.03 15.36
N GLN A 423 -5.75 24.30 14.39
CA GLN A 423 -5.47 22.87 14.48
C GLN A 423 -4.00 22.57 14.22
N LEU A 424 -3.53 21.39 14.62
CA LEU A 424 -2.18 20.92 14.28
C LEU A 424 -1.96 20.96 12.76
N GLY A 425 -0.83 21.52 12.34
CA GLY A 425 -0.48 21.66 10.92
C GLY A 425 -1.08 22.90 10.23
N ASP A 426 -1.86 23.74 10.91
CA ASP A 426 -2.24 25.04 10.35
C ASP A 426 -1.01 25.95 10.25
N GLU A 427 -0.76 26.53 9.08
CA GLU A 427 0.21 27.62 8.92
C GLU A 427 -0.51 28.93 9.22
N VAL A 428 -0.07 29.63 10.27
CA VAL A 428 -0.74 30.84 10.75
C VAL A 428 0.16 32.06 10.64
N GLU A 429 -0.44 33.20 10.31
CA GLU A 429 0.12 34.52 10.56
C GLU A 429 -0.55 35.10 11.81
N VAL A 430 0.25 35.49 12.80
CA VAL A 430 -0.23 36.00 14.08
C VAL A 430 0.26 37.40 14.31
N THR A 431 -0.63 38.25 14.81
CA THR A 431 -0.35 39.62 15.19
C THR A 431 -0.76 39.86 16.63
N GLY A 432 0.17 40.29 17.46
CA GLY A 432 -0.15 40.63 18.84
C GLY A 432 1.04 41.13 19.63
N ALA A 433 0.79 41.56 20.86
CA ALA A 433 1.84 42.00 21.77
C ALA A 433 2.57 40.78 22.36
N VAL A 434 3.91 40.80 22.30
CA VAL A 434 4.72 39.81 23.00
C VAL A 434 4.71 40.12 24.51
N SER A 435 4.47 39.09 25.30
CA SER A 435 4.29 39.14 26.74
C SER A 435 4.98 37.97 27.42
N GLU A 436 5.37 38.14 28.68
CA GLU A 436 5.86 37.04 29.52
C GLU A 436 4.79 36.60 30.52
N TYR A 437 4.55 35.28 30.60
CA TYR A 437 3.64 34.69 31.58
C TYR A 437 4.36 33.61 32.38
N PHE A 438 4.71 33.90 33.63
CA PHE A 438 5.61 33.05 34.44
C PHE A 438 6.97 32.79 33.78
N ASP A 439 7.56 33.84 33.21
CA ASP A 439 8.80 33.84 32.42
C ASP A 439 8.71 33.02 31.10
N LYS A 440 7.51 32.64 30.67
CA LYS A 440 7.26 32.09 29.33
C LYS A 440 7.06 33.17 28.28
N THR A 441 7.78 33.09 27.17
CA THR A 441 7.54 33.99 26.03
C THR A 441 6.29 33.58 25.24
N GLN A 442 5.29 34.47 25.20
CA GLN A 442 4.05 34.22 24.45
C GLN A 442 3.48 35.48 23.78
N ILE A 443 2.63 35.30 22.77
CA ILE A 443 1.74 36.35 22.26
C ILE A 443 0.34 36.15 22.83
N SER A 444 -0.16 37.14 23.56
CA SER A 444 -1.47 37.09 24.23
C SER A 444 -2.58 37.64 23.34
N THR A 445 -3.66 36.88 23.20
CA THR A 445 -4.85 37.19 22.37
C THR A 445 -4.50 37.68 20.96
N PRO A 446 -3.67 36.93 20.20
CA PRO A 446 -3.26 37.36 18.87
C PRO A 446 -4.43 37.35 17.90
N ALA A 447 -4.46 38.37 17.03
CA ALA A 447 -5.22 38.30 15.79
C ALA A 447 -4.53 37.31 14.85
N THR A 448 -5.25 36.25 14.48
CA THR A 448 -4.70 35.08 13.83
C THR A 448 -5.36 34.87 12.47
N VAL A 449 -4.55 34.64 11.44
CA VAL A 449 -5.00 34.34 10.08
C VAL A 449 -4.43 32.99 9.67
N ILE A 450 -5.29 32.04 9.37
CA ILE A 450 -4.89 30.74 8.80
C ILE A 450 -4.54 30.96 7.32
N LEU A 451 -3.29 30.72 6.96
CA LEU A 451 -2.78 30.86 5.60
C LEU A 451 -3.00 29.58 4.78
N SER A 452 -2.79 28.43 5.42
CA SER A 452 -2.95 27.09 4.83
C SER A 452 -3.19 26.06 5.95
N GLN A 453 -3.81 24.93 5.62
CA GLN A 453 -4.16 23.87 6.59
C GLN A 453 -3.57 22.52 6.17
N GLY A 454 -3.36 21.63 7.14
CA GLY A 454 -2.87 20.27 6.91
C GLY A 454 -1.40 20.19 6.49
N ASN A 455 -0.61 21.19 6.86
CA ASN A 455 0.84 21.16 6.62
C ASN A 455 1.50 20.12 7.52
N ALA A 456 2.61 19.55 7.04
CA ALA A 456 3.43 18.67 7.85
C ALA A 456 3.98 19.46 9.07
N SER A 457 3.79 18.91 10.28
CA SER A 457 4.46 19.42 11.47
C SER A 457 5.97 19.29 11.30
N PRO A 458 6.77 20.27 11.78
CA PRO A 458 8.20 20.06 11.99
C PRO A 458 8.44 18.75 12.74
N VAL A 459 9.47 17.99 12.33
CA VAL A 459 10.01 16.83 13.07
C VAL A 459 10.49 17.31 14.45
N ALA A 460 10.29 16.49 15.48
CA ALA A 460 10.74 16.82 16.84
C ALA A 460 12.27 16.76 16.96
N GLU A 461 12.85 17.72 17.68
CA GLU A 461 14.29 17.75 17.96
C GLU A 461 14.63 16.72 19.04
N VAL A 462 15.46 15.73 18.70
CA VAL A 462 15.87 14.66 19.61
C VAL A 462 17.00 15.16 20.50
N LEU A 463 16.72 15.29 21.80
CA LEU A 463 17.61 15.91 22.78
C LEU A 463 17.81 15.01 24.00
N THR A 464 18.91 15.25 24.73
CA THR A 464 19.06 14.70 26.08
C THR A 464 18.09 15.39 27.04
N THR A 465 17.72 14.74 28.15
CA THR A 465 16.77 15.35 29.10
C THR A 465 17.29 16.67 29.69
N VAL A 466 18.60 16.81 29.90
CA VAL A 466 19.19 18.09 30.37
C VAL A 466 19.24 19.15 29.28
N ASP A 467 19.53 18.79 28.03
CA ASP A 467 19.65 19.75 26.93
C ASP A 467 18.28 20.29 26.51
N ALA A 468 17.24 19.45 26.54
CA ALA A 468 15.87 19.86 26.30
C ALA A 468 15.37 20.86 27.36
N GLY A 469 15.83 20.76 28.61
CA GLY A 469 15.43 21.65 29.70
C GLY A 469 16.09 23.04 29.67
N ALA A 470 16.11 23.72 28.52
CA ALA A 470 16.78 25.00 28.35
C ALA A 470 15.99 25.99 27.47
N GLU A 471 16.21 27.29 27.74
CA GLU A 471 15.56 28.42 27.05
C GLU A 471 15.52 28.33 25.52
N PRO A 472 16.60 27.91 24.82
CA PRO A 472 16.58 27.85 23.36
C PRO A 472 15.55 26.88 22.79
N TRP A 473 14.98 26.00 23.61
CA TRP A 473 13.99 25.02 23.18
C TRP A 473 12.57 25.39 23.61
N GLU A 474 12.35 26.52 24.28
CA GLU A 474 11.00 26.98 24.64
C GLU A 474 10.11 27.12 23.39
N GLY A 475 8.95 26.47 23.42
CA GLY A 475 7.99 26.42 22.32
C GLY A 475 8.37 25.50 21.16
N VAL A 476 9.57 24.92 21.18
CA VAL A 476 10.07 24.00 20.14
C VAL A 476 9.49 22.61 20.40
N LEU A 477 9.14 21.89 19.33
CA LEU A 477 8.76 20.48 19.42
C LEU A 477 10.01 19.64 19.67
N VAL A 478 10.10 19.01 20.84
CA VAL A 478 11.26 18.20 21.28
C VAL A 478 10.85 16.75 21.52
N GLN A 479 11.80 15.84 21.42
CA GLN A 479 11.68 14.44 21.81
C GLN A 479 12.81 14.08 22.78
N VAL A 480 12.44 13.45 23.90
CA VAL A 480 13.38 12.92 24.89
C VAL A 480 13.04 11.45 25.19
N THR A 481 14.04 10.67 25.61
CA THR A 481 13.83 9.30 26.09
C THR A 481 14.51 9.13 27.42
N GLY A 482 13.84 8.57 28.42
CA GLY A 482 14.44 8.36 29.73
C GLY A 482 13.57 7.59 30.70
N VAL A 483 14.16 7.28 31.85
CA VAL A 483 13.51 6.53 32.93
C VAL A 483 12.76 7.49 33.85
N VAL A 484 11.52 7.20 34.20
CA VAL A 484 10.72 7.95 35.17
C VAL A 484 11.43 7.95 36.52
N THR A 485 11.90 9.11 36.94
CA THR A 485 12.59 9.34 38.22
C THR A 485 11.65 9.88 39.29
N ASN A 486 10.54 10.52 38.89
CA ASN A 486 9.45 10.90 39.77
C ASN A 486 8.10 10.80 39.06
N ALA A 487 7.25 9.86 39.46
CA ALA A 487 5.94 9.62 38.85
C ALA A 487 4.84 10.61 39.30
N ASP A 488 5.09 11.43 40.33
CA ASP A 488 4.17 12.47 40.80
C ASP A 488 4.97 13.67 41.32
N ALA A 489 5.18 14.65 40.46
CA ALA A 489 5.74 15.95 40.80
C ALA A 489 4.67 16.97 41.23
N GLY A 490 3.40 16.54 41.31
CA GLY A 490 2.23 17.35 41.63
C GLY A 490 1.65 18.07 40.41
N PHE A 491 0.35 18.39 40.46
CA PHE A 491 -0.37 19.16 39.43
C PHE A 491 -0.35 18.54 38.02
N GLY A 492 -0.34 17.21 37.91
CA GLY A 492 -0.26 16.54 36.60
C GLY A 492 1.16 16.34 36.08
N GLU A 493 2.16 16.90 36.78
CA GLU A 493 3.56 16.84 36.34
C GLU A 493 4.27 15.57 36.84
N TRP A 494 5.21 15.08 36.04
CA TRP A 494 6.14 13.99 36.37
C TRP A 494 7.53 14.26 35.79
N ALA A 495 8.52 13.42 36.09
CA ALA A 495 9.89 13.61 35.63
C ALA A 495 10.54 12.31 35.13
N LEU A 496 11.37 12.45 34.08
CA LEU A 496 12.22 11.39 33.55
C LEU A 496 13.67 11.85 33.35
N SER A 497 14.58 10.89 33.27
CA SER A 497 16.00 11.13 33.04
C SER A 497 16.64 10.06 32.15
N ASP A 498 17.47 10.50 31.20
CA ASP A 498 18.40 9.64 30.44
C ASP A 498 19.76 9.45 31.16
N GLY A 499 19.90 10.00 32.38
CA GLY A 499 21.15 10.06 33.14
C GLY A 499 21.92 11.38 33.01
N SER A 500 21.52 12.28 32.11
CA SER A 500 22.08 13.64 31.99
C SER A 500 21.50 14.64 32.99
N GLY A 501 20.24 14.43 33.41
CA GLY A 501 19.50 15.26 34.37
C GLY A 501 18.00 14.93 34.34
N ASP A 502 17.22 15.41 35.30
CA ASP A 502 15.75 15.25 35.29
C ASP A 502 15.12 16.35 34.40
N LEU A 503 14.17 15.96 33.55
CA LEU A 503 13.28 16.86 32.81
C LEU A 503 11.83 16.59 33.22
N ARG A 504 11.03 17.65 33.36
CA ARG A 504 9.60 17.50 33.65
C ARG A 504 8.78 17.22 32.38
N VAL A 505 7.66 16.56 32.58
CA VAL A 505 6.58 16.39 31.60
C VAL A 505 5.28 16.71 32.31
N ASP A 506 4.33 17.29 31.58
CA ASP A 506 3.06 17.78 32.12
C ASP A 506 1.89 17.25 31.28
N ASP A 507 0.70 17.17 31.87
CA ASP A 507 -0.48 16.50 31.33
C ASP A 507 -1.44 17.43 30.56
N ALA A 508 -0.98 18.64 30.22
CA ALA A 508 -1.84 19.68 29.65
C ALA A 508 -2.45 19.32 28.28
N GLY A 509 -1.79 18.44 27.52
CA GLY A 509 -2.31 17.90 26.26
C GLY A 509 -2.75 16.43 26.36
N TYR A 510 -1.94 15.59 27.00
CA TYR A 510 -2.23 14.18 27.18
C TYR A 510 -1.88 13.69 28.59
N ASP A 511 -2.88 13.10 29.26
CA ASP A 511 -2.75 12.54 30.61
C ASP A 511 -2.10 11.15 30.60
N ALA A 512 -0.77 11.13 30.43
CA ALA A 512 0.04 9.91 30.50
C ALA A 512 0.00 9.24 31.89
N ILE A 513 -0.29 10.01 32.95
CA ILE A 513 -0.45 9.50 34.32
C ILE A 513 -1.76 8.69 34.41
N GLY A 514 -2.87 9.27 33.98
CA GLY A 514 -4.19 8.65 33.93
C GLY A 514 -4.26 7.45 32.97
N ALA A 515 -3.48 7.48 31.88
CA ALA A 515 -3.28 6.35 30.98
C ALA A 515 -2.45 5.20 31.58
N GLY A 516 -1.86 5.40 32.76
CA GLY A 516 -1.10 4.37 33.48
C GLY A 516 0.32 4.14 32.93
N LEU A 517 0.82 5.01 32.04
CA LEU A 517 2.15 4.89 31.44
C LEU A 517 3.26 5.32 32.41
N VAL A 518 2.96 6.29 33.28
CA VAL A 518 3.91 6.91 34.20
C VAL A 518 4.00 6.11 35.50
N ALA A 519 5.04 5.29 35.64
CA ALA A 519 5.39 4.64 36.90
C ALA A 519 6.90 4.70 37.15
N LEU A 520 7.31 4.78 38.41
CA LEU A 520 8.72 4.89 38.79
C LEU A 520 9.54 3.72 38.21
N GLY A 521 10.56 4.03 37.43
CA GLY A 521 11.40 3.03 36.75
C GLY A 521 10.95 2.64 35.35
N ASN A 522 9.75 3.04 34.90
CA ASN A 522 9.35 2.89 33.51
C ASN A 522 10.24 3.76 32.62
N GLN A 523 10.60 3.27 31.44
CA GLN A 523 11.29 4.06 30.42
C GLN A 523 10.27 4.53 29.39
N LEU A 524 10.25 5.83 29.11
CA LEU A 524 9.35 6.43 28.12
C LEU A 524 10.13 7.24 27.10
N GLN A 525 9.66 7.23 25.86
CA GLN A 525 9.93 8.27 24.87
C GLN A 525 8.78 9.27 24.92
N VAL A 526 9.11 10.55 25.08
CA VAL A 526 8.13 11.63 25.17
C VAL A 526 8.46 12.70 24.14
N SER A 527 7.47 13.06 23.34
CA SER A 527 7.53 14.15 22.36
C SER A 527 6.52 15.24 22.74
N GLY A 528 6.80 16.50 22.41
CA GLY A 528 5.88 17.59 22.71
C GLY A 528 6.54 18.96 22.65
N ALA A 529 5.73 20.01 22.66
CA ALA A 529 6.26 21.37 22.72
C ALA A 529 6.82 21.64 24.13
N LEU A 530 8.01 22.24 24.21
CA LEU A 530 8.58 22.60 25.50
C LEU A 530 7.89 23.85 26.05
N ASP A 531 7.37 23.76 27.26
CA ASP A 531 6.73 24.84 28.00
C ASP A 531 7.61 25.24 29.20
N TYR A 532 7.58 26.51 29.57
CA TYR A 532 8.16 26.99 30.82
C TYR A 532 7.04 27.53 31.70
N ALA A 533 6.94 27.01 32.92
CA ALA A 533 6.06 27.60 33.91
C ALA A 533 6.55 27.27 35.32
N PHE A 534 6.24 28.17 36.27
CA PHE A 534 6.53 27.99 37.69
C PHE A 534 7.98 27.57 38.01
N GLY A 535 8.93 28.02 37.17
CA GLY A 535 10.37 27.80 37.38
C GLY A 535 10.94 26.51 36.79
N ASN A 536 10.20 25.77 35.95
CA ASN A 536 10.68 24.53 35.33
C ASN A 536 10.30 24.48 33.84
N PHE A 537 11.20 23.92 33.03
CA PHE A 537 10.88 23.46 31.68
C PHE A 537 10.18 22.11 31.73
N LYS A 538 9.19 21.94 30.86
CA LYS A 538 8.37 20.74 30.77
C LYS A 538 7.97 20.44 29.34
N VAL A 539 8.04 19.17 28.95
CA VAL A 539 7.50 18.71 27.66
C VAL A 539 5.98 18.56 27.80
N GLN A 540 5.22 19.07 26.82
CA GLN A 540 3.76 18.95 26.76
C GLN A 540 3.35 17.98 25.64
N PRO A 541 3.11 16.69 25.95
CA PRO A 541 2.65 15.70 24.97
C PRO A 541 1.26 16.07 24.45
N ARG A 542 1.02 15.89 23.16
CA ARG A 542 -0.23 16.33 22.50
C ARG A 542 -1.30 15.24 22.54
N ASP A 543 -0.89 13.99 22.38
CA ASP A 543 -1.76 12.82 22.36
C ASP A 543 -0.98 11.55 22.80
N ALA A 544 -1.62 10.38 22.65
CA ALA A 544 -1.02 9.11 23.04
C ALA A 544 0.22 8.72 22.20
N ALA A 545 0.36 9.21 20.97
CA ALA A 545 1.53 8.93 20.12
C ALA A 545 2.79 9.67 20.60
N ASP A 546 2.60 10.72 21.40
CA ASP A 546 3.68 11.52 21.97
C ASP A 546 4.22 10.98 23.31
N ALA A 547 3.62 9.94 23.90
CA ALA A 547 4.06 9.33 25.15
C ALA A 547 4.13 7.80 25.03
N LEU A 548 5.28 7.29 24.57
CA LEU A 548 5.46 5.88 24.22
C LEU A 548 6.24 5.15 25.31
N LEU A 549 5.61 4.13 25.89
CA LEU A 549 6.20 3.29 26.94
C LEU A 549 7.06 2.17 26.32
N TYR A 550 8.29 2.03 26.81
CA TYR A 550 9.15 0.89 26.54
C TYR A 550 8.72 -0.31 27.39
N GLY A 551 8.65 -1.49 26.78
CA GLY A 551 8.37 -2.75 27.47
C GLY A 551 8.04 -3.87 26.49
N CYS A 552 7.76 -5.05 27.01
CA CYS A 552 7.37 -6.18 26.17
C CYS A 552 6.00 -5.97 25.51
N THR A 553 5.98 -5.85 24.19
CA THR A 553 4.81 -5.70 23.32
C THR A 553 4.22 -7.03 22.84
N ASN A 554 4.94 -8.14 23.05
CA ASN A 554 4.49 -9.47 22.64
C ASN A 554 3.45 -10.05 23.62
N ALA A 555 2.20 -10.19 23.16
CA ALA A 555 1.08 -10.74 23.95
C ALA A 555 1.31 -12.17 24.48
N GLY A 556 2.26 -12.92 23.90
CA GLY A 556 2.64 -14.27 24.32
C GLY A 556 3.72 -14.33 25.41
N ALA A 557 4.35 -13.22 25.76
CA ALA A 557 5.38 -13.19 26.79
C ALA A 557 4.79 -13.18 28.22
N LEU A 558 5.49 -13.78 29.18
CA LEU A 558 5.11 -13.81 30.59
C LEU A 558 5.03 -12.42 31.22
N ASN A 559 5.83 -11.48 30.71
CA ASN A 559 5.86 -10.09 31.14
C ASN A 559 5.30 -9.12 30.08
N TYR A 560 4.41 -9.61 29.20
CA TYR A 560 3.67 -8.77 28.26
C TYR A 560 3.08 -7.55 28.97
N ASN A 561 3.33 -6.38 28.41
CA ASN A 561 2.81 -5.11 28.86
C ASN A 561 1.91 -4.53 27.77
N ALA A 562 0.58 -4.63 27.97
CA ALA A 562 -0.41 -4.08 27.04
C ALA A 562 -0.36 -2.56 26.86
N LEU A 563 0.39 -1.85 27.70
CA LEU A 563 0.63 -0.41 27.59
C LEU A 563 1.95 -0.08 26.89
N ALA A 564 2.83 -1.06 26.66
CA ALA A 564 4.07 -0.85 25.93
C ALA A 564 3.76 -0.57 24.46
N SER A 565 4.32 0.52 23.95
CA SER A 565 4.20 0.94 22.55
C SER A 565 5.53 0.78 21.80
N ILE A 566 6.63 0.58 22.54
CA ILE A 566 7.96 0.34 21.99
C ILE A 566 8.50 -0.93 22.63
N GLU A 567 8.85 -1.92 21.80
CA GLU A 567 9.53 -3.12 22.26
C GLU A 567 10.95 -2.78 22.72
N ASP A 568 11.30 -3.17 23.95
CA ASP A 568 12.59 -2.86 24.57
C ASP A 568 13.48 -4.09 24.75
N GLY A 569 13.06 -5.23 24.19
CA GLY A 569 13.75 -6.51 24.30
C GLY A 569 13.60 -7.16 25.67
N SER A 570 12.69 -6.66 26.52
CA SER A 570 12.45 -7.22 27.85
C SER A 570 11.54 -8.44 27.85
N CYS A 571 10.92 -8.82 26.71
CA CYS A 571 10.00 -9.96 26.65
C CYS A 571 10.59 -11.26 27.23
N ASP A 572 10.01 -11.69 28.35
CA ASP A 572 10.27 -12.94 29.07
C ASP A 572 9.37 -14.03 28.49
N ILE A 573 9.86 -14.71 27.46
CA ILE A 573 9.12 -15.77 26.78
C ILE A 573 9.61 -17.11 27.29
N GLU A 574 8.78 -17.81 28.08
CA GLU A 574 9.09 -19.16 28.55
C GLU A 574 8.87 -20.15 27.40
N GLY A 575 9.94 -20.43 26.63
CA GLY A 575 9.95 -21.40 25.54
C GLY A 575 9.29 -20.91 24.26
N GLY A 576 9.83 -19.85 23.65
CA GLY A 576 9.34 -19.32 22.38
C GLY A 576 9.48 -20.31 21.21
N GLU A 577 8.61 -20.15 20.20
CA GLU A 577 8.76 -20.79 18.90
C GLU A 577 10.09 -20.33 18.30
N CYS A 578 10.95 -21.29 17.96
CA CYS A 578 12.23 -21.02 17.32
C CYS A 578 12.27 -21.76 16.00
N GLY A 579 12.80 -21.12 14.97
CA GLY A 579 12.85 -21.68 13.62
C GLY A 579 14.04 -21.17 12.84
N LEU A 580 14.34 -21.82 11.72
CA LEU A 580 15.37 -21.37 10.80
C LEU A 580 15.01 -19.98 10.24
N PHE A 581 15.99 -19.08 10.18
CA PHE A 581 15.79 -17.75 9.58
C PHE A 581 17.08 -17.24 8.93
N VAL A 582 16.96 -16.21 8.09
CA VAL A 582 18.08 -15.49 7.48
C VAL A 582 18.69 -14.55 8.51
N SER A 583 19.88 -14.88 9.02
CA SER A 583 20.58 -14.09 10.04
C SER A 583 21.43 -12.96 9.46
N GLU A 584 21.90 -13.09 8.22
CA GLU A 584 22.72 -12.08 7.58
C GLU A 584 22.55 -12.11 6.07
N VAL A 585 22.51 -10.93 5.44
CA VAL A 585 22.54 -10.78 3.98
C VAL A 585 23.47 -9.65 3.61
N ALA A 586 24.31 -9.87 2.59
CA ALA A 586 25.25 -8.86 2.14
C ALA A 586 25.24 -8.71 0.63
N GLU A 587 25.10 -7.46 0.18
CA GLU A 587 25.43 -7.01 -1.18
C GLU A 587 26.72 -6.18 -1.14
N GLY A 588 27.85 -6.89 -1.12
CA GLY A 588 29.16 -6.29 -1.13
C GLY A 588 29.60 -5.80 -2.51
N SER A 589 30.81 -5.24 -2.57
CA SER A 589 31.43 -4.81 -3.81
C SER A 589 31.65 -5.97 -4.79
N ALA A 590 31.38 -5.73 -6.07
CA ALA A 590 31.42 -6.75 -7.12
C ALA A 590 30.51 -7.95 -6.81
N ASN A 591 31.08 -9.14 -6.58
CA ASN A 591 30.35 -10.37 -6.31
C ASN A 591 30.53 -10.84 -4.86
N ASN A 592 30.88 -9.93 -3.94
CA ASN A 592 30.99 -10.25 -2.52
C ASN A 592 29.59 -10.33 -1.89
N LYS A 593 28.85 -11.38 -2.23
CA LYS A 593 27.44 -11.54 -1.90
C LYS A 593 27.19 -12.85 -1.19
N TYR A 594 26.35 -12.84 -0.17
CA TYR A 594 25.90 -14.04 0.51
C TYR A 594 24.58 -13.86 1.27
N ILE A 595 23.96 -15.00 1.56
CA ILE A 595 22.85 -15.16 2.49
C ILE A 595 23.32 -16.14 3.56
N GLU A 596 23.17 -15.79 4.83
CA GLU A 596 23.43 -16.64 5.99
C GLU A 596 22.12 -17.02 6.66
N LEU A 597 21.97 -18.30 6.96
CA LEU A 597 20.89 -18.83 7.79
C LEU A 597 21.41 -19.14 9.19
N TYR A 598 20.55 -19.01 10.20
CA TYR A 598 20.86 -19.37 11.57
C TYR A 598 19.80 -20.28 12.18
N ASN A 599 20.25 -21.27 12.95
CA ASN A 599 19.40 -22.17 13.72
C ASN A 599 19.47 -21.81 15.23
N PRO A 600 18.47 -21.12 15.78
CA PRO A 600 18.40 -20.80 17.21
C PRO A 600 17.97 -21.99 18.08
N THR A 601 17.42 -23.06 17.49
CA THR A 601 16.80 -24.18 18.22
C THR A 601 17.84 -25.06 18.94
N SER A 602 17.35 -25.97 19.79
CA SER A 602 18.19 -26.97 20.47
C SER A 602 18.50 -28.21 19.65
N SER A 603 17.91 -28.36 18.45
CA SER A 603 17.98 -29.56 17.61
C SER A 603 18.50 -29.20 16.20
N PRO A 604 19.16 -30.12 15.48
CA PRO A 604 19.57 -29.86 14.10
C PRO A 604 18.34 -29.59 13.21
N ILE A 605 18.40 -28.57 12.36
CA ILE A 605 17.38 -28.33 11.33
C ILE A 605 17.90 -28.89 10.01
N PHE A 606 17.12 -29.77 9.38
CA PHE A 606 17.46 -30.39 8.09
C PHE A 606 17.00 -29.50 6.94
N LEU A 607 17.93 -29.13 6.06
CA LEU A 607 17.65 -28.23 4.94
C LEU A 607 16.94 -28.92 3.78
N ASP A 608 16.80 -30.25 3.81
CA ASP A 608 15.92 -31.00 2.90
C ASP A 608 14.45 -30.54 3.01
N GLU A 609 14.07 -29.93 4.14
CA GLU A 609 12.74 -29.36 4.41
C GLU A 609 12.54 -27.96 3.86
N TYR A 610 13.60 -27.34 3.34
CA TYR A 610 13.55 -25.94 2.94
C TYR A 610 14.01 -25.75 1.50
N THR A 611 13.55 -24.67 0.89
CA THR A 611 14.04 -24.19 -0.40
C THR A 611 14.02 -22.66 -0.42
N PHE A 612 14.71 -22.06 -1.38
CA PHE A 612 14.63 -20.63 -1.62
C PHE A 612 13.86 -20.33 -2.91
N GLY A 613 12.90 -19.43 -2.80
CA GLY A 613 12.29 -18.73 -3.93
C GLY A 613 12.84 -17.30 -4.04
N ASN A 614 12.79 -16.72 -5.23
CA ASN A 614 13.09 -15.30 -5.43
C ASN A 614 12.20 -14.67 -6.49
N CYS A 615 12.04 -13.35 -6.36
CA CYS A 615 11.54 -12.50 -7.42
C CYS A 615 12.67 -11.60 -7.90
N SER A 616 12.85 -11.48 -9.21
CA SER A 616 13.98 -10.71 -9.76
C SER A 616 13.54 -9.37 -10.32
N ASN A 617 13.97 -8.27 -9.68
CA ASN A 617 13.47 -6.92 -9.94
C ASN A 617 11.94 -6.82 -9.77
N GLY A 618 11.44 -7.29 -8.62
CA GLY A 618 10.00 -7.40 -8.32
C GLY A 618 9.35 -8.69 -8.86
N CYS A 619 8.16 -9.02 -8.36
CA CYS A 619 7.43 -10.24 -8.76
C CYS A 619 6.47 -9.92 -9.92
N ASP A 620 6.52 -10.72 -10.99
CA ASP A 620 5.76 -10.44 -12.22
C ASP A 620 4.26 -10.78 -12.13
N ASP A 621 3.87 -11.71 -11.24
CA ASP A 621 2.50 -12.25 -11.12
C ASP A 621 1.79 -11.83 -9.82
N LEU A 622 1.65 -10.52 -9.59
CA LEU A 622 0.83 -10.00 -8.50
C LEU A 622 -0.67 -10.29 -8.73
N GLY A 623 -1.15 -11.41 -8.19
CA GLY A 623 -2.59 -11.70 -8.04
C GLY A 623 -3.09 -13.04 -8.58
N ALA A 624 -2.21 -14.00 -8.89
CA ALA A 624 -2.63 -15.29 -9.43
C ALA A 624 -3.14 -16.28 -8.37
N SER A 625 -2.56 -16.32 -7.15
CA SER A 625 -3.07 -17.18 -6.08
C SER A 625 -2.58 -16.77 -4.67
N SER A 626 -3.21 -17.35 -3.63
CA SER A 626 -2.79 -17.24 -2.23
C SER A 626 -1.66 -18.23 -1.86
N SER A 627 -1.15 -18.99 -2.83
CA SER A 627 -0.09 -19.98 -2.66
C SER A 627 1.25 -19.39 -3.08
N ILE A 628 2.27 -19.49 -2.23
CA ILE A 628 3.62 -19.01 -2.53
C ILE A 628 4.20 -19.62 -3.81
N THR A 629 3.77 -20.82 -4.17
CA THR A 629 4.21 -21.55 -5.37
C THR A 629 3.94 -20.83 -6.68
N ASP A 630 2.95 -19.94 -6.70
CA ASP A 630 2.50 -19.26 -7.91
C ASP A 630 2.96 -17.80 -7.96
N ASN A 631 3.63 -17.31 -6.90
CA ASN A 631 3.96 -15.90 -6.70
C ASN A 631 5.47 -15.60 -6.74
N VAL A 632 6.33 -16.61 -6.72
CA VAL A 632 7.79 -16.44 -6.92
C VAL A 632 8.15 -16.63 -8.39
N ASP A 633 9.02 -15.77 -8.94
CA ASP A 633 9.43 -15.87 -10.35
C ASP A 633 10.30 -17.12 -10.59
N PHE A 634 11.17 -17.42 -9.62
CA PHE A 634 12.08 -18.54 -9.69
C PHE A 634 12.17 -19.28 -8.35
N TRP A 635 12.13 -20.60 -8.43
CA TRP A 635 12.66 -21.46 -7.36
C TRP A 635 14.18 -21.50 -7.49
N THR A 636 14.82 -20.62 -6.73
CA THR A 636 16.21 -20.15 -6.88
C THR A 636 17.21 -21.31 -6.82
N PHE A 637 17.21 -22.04 -5.70
CA PHE A 637 18.07 -23.20 -5.51
C PHE A 637 17.50 -24.09 -4.41
N ASN A 638 17.82 -25.39 -4.49
CA ASN A 638 17.63 -26.33 -3.41
C ASN A 638 18.94 -26.54 -2.66
N PHE A 639 18.83 -26.69 -1.35
CA PHE A 639 19.96 -27.11 -0.54
C PHE A 639 20.43 -28.51 -0.96
N PRO A 640 21.74 -28.80 -0.90
CA PRO A 640 22.26 -30.15 -1.10
C PRO A 640 21.58 -31.15 -0.16
N ALA A 641 21.24 -32.32 -0.69
CA ALA A 641 20.51 -33.33 0.09
C ALA A 641 21.31 -33.78 1.33
N GLY A 642 20.65 -33.81 2.49
CA GLY A 642 21.24 -34.17 3.77
C GLY A 642 22.01 -33.04 4.49
N ASP A 643 22.00 -31.83 3.94
CA ASP A 643 22.56 -30.67 4.65
C ASP A 643 21.68 -30.30 5.85
N GLN A 644 22.34 -29.86 6.92
CA GLN A 644 21.68 -29.47 8.16
C GLN A 644 22.38 -28.26 8.78
N VAL A 645 21.61 -27.48 9.53
CA VAL A 645 22.14 -26.41 10.38
C VAL A 645 22.14 -26.91 11.83
N SER A 646 23.33 -27.05 12.41
CA SER A 646 23.47 -27.49 13.80
C SER A 646 22.85 -26.48 14.78
N PRO A 647 22.44 -26.90 16.00
CA PRO A 647 21.99 -25.97 17.05
C PRO A 647 22.97 -24.83 17.28
N GLY A 648 22.51 -23.59 17.19
CA GLY A 648 23.35 -22.38 17.30
C GLY A 648 24.38 -22.22 16.17
N GLY A 649 24.21 -22.95 15.07
CA GLY A 649 25.08 -22.89 13.89
C GLY A 649 24.50 -22.01 12.79
N THR A 650 25.34 -21.71 11.80
CA THR A 650 24.96 -20.98 10.59
C THR A 650 25.15 -21.82 9.33
N TYR A 651 24.47 -21.42 8.25
CA TYR A 651 24.64 -22.00 6.91
C TYR A 651 24.72 -20.88 5.88
N ILE A 652 25.82 -20.81 5.11
CA ILE A 652 26.12 -19.69 4.22
C ILE A 652 26.03 -20.12 2.75
N VAL A 653 25.25 -19.37 1.98
CA VAL A 653 25.17 -19.44 0.51
C VAL A 653 25.88 -18.22 -0.07
N ALA A 654 27.00 -18.43 -0.78
CA ALA A 654 27.82 -17.32 -1.31
C ALA A 654 27.94 -17.31 -2.84
N HIS A 655 28.27 -16.17 -3.43
CA HIS A 655 28.59 -16.14 -4.85
C HIS A 655 29.92 -16.88 -5.13
N PRO A 656 30.05 -17.72 -6.19
CA PRO A 656 31.25 -18.55 -6.44
C PRO A 656 32.53 -17.76 -6.72
N THR A 657 32.41 -16.46 -7.01
CA THR A 657 33.54 -15.54 -7.21
C THR A 657 33.62 -14.45 -6.13
N ALA A 658 33.00 -14.67 -4.97
CA ALA A 658 33.10 -13.78 -3.81
C ALA A 658 34.54 -13.75 -3.27
N ASP A 659 34.80 -12.81 -2.36
CA ASP A 659 36.07 -12.72 -1.64
C ASP A 659 36.44 -14.07 -1.00
N PRO A 660 37.72 -14.49 -1.05
CA PRO A 660 38.17 -15.74 -0.43
C PRO A 660 37.80 -15.90 1.05
N ILE A 661 37.60 -14.80 1.80
CA ILE A 661 37.14 -14.86 3.20
C ILE A 661 35.71 -15.42 3.29
N ILE A 662 34.82 -14.99 2.38
CA ILE A 662 33.44 -15.48 2.30
C ILE A 662 33.44 -16.94 1.84
N LEU A 663 34.18 -17.25 0.77
CA LEU A 663 34.27 -18.61 0.23
C LEU A 663 34.88 -19.62 1.21
N ALA A 664 35.68 -19.17 2.19
CA ALA A 664 36.28 -20.05 3.19
C ALA A 664 35.27 -20.59 4.21
N VAL A 665 34.13 -19.92 4.39
CA VAL A 665 33.08 -20.32 5.33
C VAL A 665 31.75 -20.67 4.64
N ALA A 666 31.65 -20.45 3.32
CA ALA A 666 30.48 -20.81 2.53
C ALA A 666 30.23 -22.33 2.56
N ASN A 667 28.99 -22.72 2.83
CA ASN A 667 28.53 -24.11 2.77
C ASN A 667 28.21 -24.52 1.34
N MET A 668 27.64 -23.60 0.56
CA MET A 668 27.39 -23.78 -0.87
C MET A 668 27.60 -22.47 -1.63
N THR A 669 27.65 -22.56 -2.95
CA THR A 669 27.77 -21.38 -3.81
C THR A 669 26.63 -21.28 -4.82
N TYR A 670 26.15 -20.07 -5.06
CA TYR A 670 25.09 -19.78 -6.02
C TYR A 670 25.38 -18.50 -6.82
N THR A 671 25.24 -18.56 -8.15
CA THR A 671 25.71 -17.49 -9.05
C THR A 671 24.73 -16.31 -9.15
N PHE A 672 23.44 -16.55 -8.96
CA PHE A 672 22.39 -15.56 -9.19
C PHE A 672 21.86 -14.97 -7.89
N LEU A 673 22.75 -14.72 -6.92
CA LEU A 673 22.40 -13.96 -5.71
C LEU A 673 21.98 -12.53 -6.10
N SER A 674 21.25 -11.86 -5.19
CA SER A 674 20.59 -10.57 -5.46
C SER A 674 21.60 -9.53 -5.97
N ASN A 675 21.11 -8.47 -6.60
CA ASN A 675 21.89 -7.26 -6.88
C ASN A 675 21.55 -6.09 -5.94
N GLY A 676 20.67 -6.33 -4.95
CA GLY A 676 20.07 -5.35 -4.06
C GLY A 676 18.55 -5.23 -4.20
N ASP A 677 18.00 -5.38 -5.41
CA ASP A 677 16.57 -5.18 -5.72
C ASP A 677 15.75 -6.49 -5.89
N ASP A 678 16.40 -7.65 -5.84
CA ASP A 678 15.73 -8.95 -5.84
C ASP A 678 15.23 -9.33 -4.43
N ALA A 679 14.00 -9.85 -4.35
CA ALA A 679 13.40 -10.37 -3.12
C ALA A 679 13.66 -11.86 -2.96
N TYR A 680 14.00 -12.32 -1.75
CA TYR A 680 14.23 -13.73 -1.42
C TYR A 680 13.27 -14.25 -0.36
N PHE A 681 12.86 -15.50 -0.52
CA PHE A 681 11.89 -16.17 0.33
C PHE A 681 12.43 -17.54 0.75
N LEU A 682 12.66 -17.73 2.04
CA LEU A 682 12.93 -19.05 2.62
C LEU A 682 11.59 -19.75 2.83
N VAL A 683 11.41 -20.92 2.24
CA VAL A 683 10.13 -21.64 2.24
C VAL A 683 10.33 -23.03 2.82
N ASN A 684 9.45 -23.44 3.73
CA ASN A 684 9.37 -24.82 4.20
C ASN A 684 8.45 -25.60 3.26
N ILE A 685 8.98 -26.73 2.76
CA ILE A 685 8.34 -27.63 1.81
C ILE A 685 7.95 -28.97 2.45
N ALA A 686 8.22 -29.15 3.74
CA ALA A 686 7.79 -30.30 4.50
C ALA A 686 6.29 -30.18 4.84
N GLY A 687 5.53 -31.24 4.57
CA GLY A 687 4.07 -31.26 4.76
C GLY A 687 3.27 -31.24 3.46
N GLY A 688 1.95 -31.14 3.57
CA GLY A 688 1.05 -31.14 2.41
C GLY A 688 0.99 -29.82 1.64
N ASP A 689 1.34 -28.71 2.30
CA ASP A 689 1.28 -27.34 1.78
C ASP A 689 2.61 -26.62 2.08
N THR A 690 3.11 -25.81 1.14
CA THR A 690 4.34 -25.01 1.30
C THR A 690 4.10 -23.76 2.15
N THR A 691 4.95 -23.48 3.13
CA THR A 691 4.81 -22.33 4.04
C THR A 691 6.01 -21.39 3.97
N LEU A 692 5.75 -20.08 4.02
CA LEU A 692 6.79 -19.07 4.03
C LEU A 692 7.39 -18.94 5.43
N VAL A 693 8.72 -18.99 5.51
CA VAL A 693 9.47 -19.00 6.78
C VAL A 693 10.11 -17.64 7.02
N ASP A 694 10.79 -17.10 6.03
CA ASP A 694 11.46 -15.80 6.14
C ASP A 694 11.52 -15.11 4.78
N ALA A 695 11.57 -13.79 4.78
CA ALA A 695 11.63 -12.98 3.58
C ALA A 695 12.64 -11.83 3.70
N ILE A 696 13.35 -11.58 2.60
CA ILE A 696 14.18 -10.40 2.37
C ILE A 696 13.62 -9.69 1.15
N GLY A 697 12.96 -8.54 1.35
CA GLY A 697 12.14 -7.89 0.32
C GLY A 697 10.69 -8.36 0.33
N ASP A 698 9.85 -7.68 -0.45
CA ASP A 698 8.39 -7.86 -0.46
C ASP A 698 7.89 -8.51 -1.76
N PHE A 699 6.71 -9.15 -1.70
CA PHE A 699 5.94 -9.55 -2.89
C PHE A 699 5.36 -8.30 -3.54
N GLY A 700 6.09 -7.73 -4.49
CA GLY A 700 5.72 -6.41 -5.00
C GLY A 700 6.45 -6.00 -6.26
N PRO A 701 6.15 -4.79 -6.76
CA PRO A 701 6.90 -4.19 -7.84
C PRO A 701 8.36 -3.99 -7.43
N ASP A 702 9.23 -3.89 -8.43
CA ASP A 702 10.64 -3.56 -8.28
C ASP A 702 10.87 -2.35 -7.32
N PRO A 703 11.66 -2.50 -6.23
CA PRO A 703 12.02 -1.38 -5.36
C PRO A 703 13.00 -0.41 -6.03
N GLY A 704 13.54 -0.76 -7.20
CA GLY A 704 14.31 0.08 -8.10
C GLY A 704 15.82 -0.02 -7.93
N SER A 705 16.36 -0.07 -6.72
CA SER A 705 17.80 -0.30 -6.50
C SER A 705 18.09 -1.14 -5.26
N GLY A 706 17.23 -1.05 -4.25
CA GLY A 706 17.13 -2.00 -3.16
C GLY A 706 16.02 -1.62 -2.20
N PHE A 707 15.73 -2.49 -1.25
CA PHE A 707 14.72 -2.25 -0.22
C PHE A 707 15.28 -1.34 0.87
N ASP A 708 14.41 -0.47 1.37
CA ASP A 708 14.68 0.36 2.53
C ASP A 708 14.61 -0.50 3.80
N VAL A 709 15.56 -0.29 4.72
CA VAL A 709 15.61 -0.99 6.01
C VAL A 709 16.01 0.03 7.06
N ALA A 710 15.32 0.05 8.20
CA ALA A 710 15.58 0.96 9.31
C ALA A 710 15.68 2.46 8.90
N GLY A 711 14.92 2.86 7.89
CA GLY A 711 14.95 4.23 7.34
C GLY A 711 16.16 4.55 6.43
N VAL A 712 17.03 3.57 6.17
CA VAL A 712 18.15 3.70 5.23
C VAL A 712 17.69 3.27 3.84
N THR A 713 17.74 4.21 2.89
CA THR A 713 17.29 3.95 1.52
C THR A 713 18.20 2.98 0.77
N ASN A 714 17.62 2.00 0.06
CA ASN A 714 18.36 0.95 -0.67
C ASN A 714 19.37 0.19 0.22
N ALA A 715 19.02 -0.10 1.46
CA ALA A 715 19.91 -0.75 2.42
C ALA A 715 20.34 -2.15 1.95
N THR A 716 19.43 -2.94 1.37
CA THR A 716 19.76 -4.28 0.84
C THR A 716 20.80 -4.26 -0.27
N GLN A 717 21.01 -3.13 -0.95
CA GLN A 717 22.06 -2.94 -1.95
C GLN A 717 23.37 -2.41 -1.35
N ASN A 718 23.27 -1.52 -0.37
CA ASN A 718 24.38 -0.67 0.05
C ASN A 718 24.96 -1.02 1.43
N ALA A 719 24.50 -2.11 2.05
CA ALA A 719 24.88 -2.51 3.39
C ALA A 719 25.09 -4.03 3.51
N THR A 720 25.74 -4.43 4.62
CA THR A 720 25.62 -5.78 5.17
C THR A 720 24.56 -5.72 6.27
N LEU A 721 23.47 -6.48 6.12
CA LEU A 721 22.36 -6.52 7.07
C LEU A 721 22.51 -7.75 7.96
N VAL A 722 22.45 -7.56 9.28
CA VAL A 722 22.55 -8.64 10.28
C VAL A 722 21.30 -8.60 11.15
N ARG A 723 20.62 -9.72 11.36
CA ARG A 723 19.49 -9.80 12.30
C ARG A 723 19.92 -9.42 13.71
N LYS A 724 19.03 -8.76 14.45
CA LYS A 724 19.24 -8.47 15.87
C LYS A 724 19.28 -9.77 16.70
N PRO A 725 20.06 -9.83 17.80
CA PRO A 725 20.25 -11.03 18.61
C PRO A 725 19.00 -11.64 19.25
N GLU A 726 17.90 -10.89 19.28
CA GLU A 726 16.64 -11.28 19.90
C GLU A 726 15.73 -12.05 18.92
N VAL A 727 16.04 -12.02 17.61
CA VAL A 727 15.28 -12.71 16.57
C VAL A 727 15.43 -14.23 16.73
N SER A 728 14.31 -14.94 16.82
CA SER A 728 14.24 -16.38 17.12
C SER A 728 13.61 -17.22 16.00
N PHE A 729 13.00 -16.60 14.99
CA PHE A 729 12.44 -17.25 13.80
C PHE A 729 12.28 -16.21 12.69
N GLY A 730 11.97 -16.65 11.47
CA GLY A 730 11.83 -15.76 10.32
C GLY A 730 10.54 -14.94 10.35
N ASN A 731 10.48 -13.87 9.55
CA ASN A 731 9.35 -12.93 9.57
C ASN A 731 8.06 -13.46 8.90
N GLY A 732 8.03 -14.72 8.44
CA GLY A 732 6.85 -15.32 7.80
C GLY A 732 6.37 -14.60 6.53
N GLY A 733 7.20 -13.74 5.93
CA GLY A 733 6.85 -12.91 4.78
C GLY A 733 6.46 -11.47 5.07
N ASP A 734 6.33 -11.07 6.34
CA ASP A 734 6.05 -9.68 6.69
C ASP A 734 7.34 -8.85 6.64
N TRP A 735 7.79 -8.56 5.42
CA TRP A 735 8.99 -7.77 5.19
C TRP A 735 8.85 -6.35 5.73
N ALA A 736 7.67 -5.73 5.65
CA ALA A 736 7.46 -4.36 6.08
C ALA A 736 7.68 -4.19 7.60
N ALA A 737 7.12 -5.09 8.41
CA ALA A 737 7.37 -5.10 9.85
C ALA A 737 8.84 -5.41 10.17
N SER A 738 9.43 -6.36 9.44
CA SER A 738 10.81 -6.80 9.63
C SER A 738 11.84 -5.71 9.29
N ALA A 739 11.64 -5.00 8.18
CA ALA A 739 12.52 -3.95 7.70
C ALA A 739 12.47 -2.72 8.61
N GLY A 740 11.30 -2.39 9.16
CA GLY A 740 11.08 -1.23 10.03
C GLY A 740 11.28 0.11 9.32
N THR A 741 10.89 1.18 9.99
CA THR A 741 11.04 2.56 9.50
C THR A 741 12.28 3.26 10.05
N ASN A 742 12.88 2.73 11.12
CA ASN A 742 14.04 3.28 11.81
C ASN A 742 14.84 2.20 12.57
N GLU A 743 15.91 2.59 13.24
CA GLU A 743 16.83 1.68 13.95
C GLU A 743 16.18 0.94 15.13
N ILE A 744 15.05 1.44 15.64
CA ILE A 744 14.37 0.93 16.83
C ILE A 744 13.40 -0.18 16.44
N ASP A 745 12.52 0.08 15.47
CA ASP A 745 11.45 -0.85 15.05
C ASP A 745 11.90 -1.95 14.07
N THR A 746 13.07 -1.79 13.43
CA THR A 746 13.65 -2.81 12.56
C THR A 746 14.13 -4.05 13.30
N GLU A 747 14.11 -5.21 12.65
CA GLU A 747 14.77 -6.43 13.11
C GLU A 747 16.25 -6.51 12.67
N TRP A 748 16.75 -5.51 11.94
CA TRP A 748 18.06 -5.53 11.28
C TRP A 748 19.04 -4.51 11.87
N ILE A 749 20.30 -4.92 11.96
CA ILE A 749 21.47 -4.06 12.18
C ILE A 749 22.11 -3.79 10.83
N ILE A 750 22.27 -2.51 10.49
CA ILE A 750 22.81 -2.07 9.21
C ILE A 750 24.29 -1.75 9.36
N ASN A 751 25.14 -2.61 8.82
CA ASN A 751 26.58 -2.39 8.77
C ASN A 751 27.00 -1.82 7.41
N PRO A 752 28.13 -1.10 7.32
CA PRO A 752 28.66 -0.63 6.05
C PRO A 752 28.85 -1.78 5.05
N SER A 753 28.66 -1.53 3.75
CA SER A 753 28.92 -2.53 2.71
C SER A 753 30.33 -3.12 2.82
N ASN A 754 30.44 -4.43 2.67
CA ASN A 754 31.65 -5.23 2.87
C ASN A 754 32.12 -5.34 4.33
N ASP A 755 31.21 -5.24 5.29
CA ASP A 755 31.47 -5.63 6.67
C ASP A 755 31.27 -7.14 6.82
N TRP A 756 32.33 -7.85 7.21
CA TRP A 756 32.35 -9.30 7.40
C TRP A 756 32.54 -9.70 8.87
N THR A 757 32.27 -8.78 9.80
CA THR A 757 32.55 -9.01 11.24
C THR A 757 31.66 -10.10 11.85
N ASN A 758 30.46 -10.31 11.30
CA ASN A 758 29.51 -11.33 11.76
C ASN A 758 29.44 -12.56 10.85
N LEU A 759 30.23 -12.58 9.77
CA LEU A 759 30.26 -13.68 8.82
C LEU A 759 30.56 -15.03 9.51
N GLY A 760 29.63 -15.98 9.41
CA GLY A 760 29.73 -17.32 9.98
C GLY A 760 29.34 -17.41 11.45
N VAL A 761 28.83 -16.33 12.06
CA VAL A 761 28.45 -16.26 13.46
C VAL A 761 27.24 -15.35 13.68
N HIS A 762 26.19 -15.90 14.28
CA HIS A 762 25.08 -15.10 14.78
C HIS A 762 24.99 -15.22 16.31
N THR A 763 24.80 -14.10 16.99
CA THR A 763 24.61 -14.07 18.44
C THR A 763 23.13 -14.14 18.73
N PHE A 764 22.66 -15.18 19.43
CA PHE A 764 21.28 -15.29 19.88
C PHE A 764 21.20 -15.14 21.40
N ASN A 765 20.39 -14.19 21.86
CA ASN A 765 20.21 -13.88 23.29
C ASN A 765 18.89 -14.43 23.87
N GLY A 766 18.02 -15.00 23.03
CA GLY A 766 16.72 -15.55 23.45
C GLY A 766 16.79 -16.97 24.03
N ALA A 767 15.61 -17.53 24.33
CA ALA A 767 15.46 -18.90 24.81
C ALA A 767 14.38 -19.64 24.01
N CYS A 768 14.77 -20.74 23.35
CA CYS A 768 13.85 -21.60 22.62
C CYS A 768 13.18 -22.62 23.53
N ALA A 769 11.95 -23.02 23.20
CA ALA A 769 11.37 -24.23 23.78
C ALA A 769 12.34 -25.41 23.57
N VAL A 770 12.39 -26.33 24.54
CA VAL A 770 13.10 -27.59 24.34
C VAL A 770 12.24 -28.43 23.40
N ASP A 771 12.49 -28.26 22.11
CA ASP A 771 11.77 -28.97 21.07
C ASP A 771 12.48 -30.28 20.77
N ASN A 772 11.80 -31.38 21.06
CA ASN A 772 12.20 -32.73 20.68
C ASN A 772 11.24 -33.32 19.65
N THR A 773 10.51 -32.45 18.95
CA THR A 773 9.75 -32.81 17.77
C THR A 773 10.68 -32.77 16.54
N GLY A 774 10.35 -33.59 15.55
CA GLY A 774 11.15 -33.76 14.34
C GLY A 774 10.84 -35.13 13.72
N CYS A 775 11.35 -35.41 12.52
CA CYS A 775 11.05 -36.68 11.89
C CYS A 775 11.58 -37.88 12.70
N THR A 776 10.68 -38.74 13.18
CA THR A 776 11.05 -39.94 13.96
C THR A 776 11.25 -41.21 13.11
N ASP A 777 10.98 -41.16 11.81
CA ASP A 777 11.12 -42.32 10.91
C ASP A 777 12.54 -42.41 10.32
N SER A 778 13.27 -43.47 10.69
CA SER A 778 14.61 -43.76 10.18
C SER A 778 14.72 -43.98 8.66
N GLY A 779 13.60 -44.07 7.95
CA GLY A 779 13.54 -44.16 6.50
C GLY A 779 13.41 -42.81 5.77
N ALA A 780 13.22 -41.71 6.50
CA ALA A 780 13.19 -40.37 5.95
C ALA A 780 14.60 -39.77 5.85
N VAL A 781 14.80 -38.81 4.94
CA VAL A 781 16.11 -38.16 4.76
C VAL A 781 16.45 -37.17 5.86
N ASN A 782 15.44 -36.54 6.45
CA ASN A 782 15.52 -35.64 7.59
C ASN A 782 15.26 -36.34 8.93
N TYR A 783 15.53 -37.66 9.03
CA TYR A 783 15.38 -38.39 10.27
C TYR A 783 16.22 -37.76 11.39
N ASP A 784 15.54 -37.26 12.43
CA ASP A 784 16.19 -36.76 13.63
C ASP A 784 16.32 -37.87 14.68
N PRO A 785 17.54 -38.37 14.98
CA PRO A 785 17.73 -39.37 16.03
C PRO A 785 17.48 -38.84 17.45
N THR A 786 17.32 -37.52 17.62
CA THR A 786 17.02 -36.86 18.89
C THR A 786 15.54 -36.55 19.09
N ALA A 787 14.74 -36.58 18.01
CA ALA A 787 13.30 -36.42 18.09
C ALA A 787 12.63 -37.57 18.85
N THR A 788 11.69 -37.23 19.72
CA THR A 788 10.84 -38.18 20.46
C THR A 788 9.38 -38.10 20.07
N GLU A 789 8.99 -37.03 19.37
CA GLU A 789 7.64 -36.81 18.84
C GLU A 789 7.75 -36.47 17.35
N ASP A 790 6.91 -37.07 16.51
CA ASP A 790 6.90 -36.81 15.06
C ASP A 790 6.06 -35.56 14.79
N ASP A 791 6.67 -34.52 14.22
CA ASP A 791 6.01 -33.28 13.80
C ASP A 791 5.42 -33.38 12.38
N GLY A 792 5.56 -34.53 11.72
CA GLY A 792 5.12 -34.73 10.34
C GLY A 792 6.06 -34.13 9.31
N SER A 793 7.26 -33.68 9.71
CA SER A 793 8.29 -33.18 8.81
C SER A 793 8.91 -34.28 7.95
N CYS A 794 8.69 -35.57 8.23
CA CYS A 794 9.37 -36.68 7.55
C CYS A 794 9.31 -36.61 6.02
N ILE A 795 10.47 -36.34 5.42
CA ILE A 795 10.68 -36.28 3.97
C ILE A 795 11.18 -37.63 3.48
N PHE A 796 10.37 -38.25 2.64
CA PHE A 796 10.74 -39.46 1.93
C PHE A 796 11.07 -39.11 0.48
N ILE A 797 12.37 -38.99 0.17
CA ILE A 797 12.79 -38.82 -1.21
C ILE A 797 12.54 -40.14 -1.96
N PRO A 798 11.70 -40.15 -3.01
CA PRO A 798 11.41 -41.37 -3.74
C PRO A 798 12.67 -41.88 -4.45
N SER A 799 12.93 -43.18 -4.31
CA SER A 799 13.94 -43.86 -5.13
C SER A 799 13.32 -44.27 -6.46
N LEU A 800 13.64 -43.55 -7.53
CA LEU A 800 13.10 -43.80 -8.87
C LEU A 800 14.20 -44.27 -9.83
N SER A 801 13.82 -45.12 -10.79
CA SER A 801 14.68 -45.43 -11.93
C SER A 801 14.75 -44.22 -12.88
N VAL A 802 15.81 -44.08 -13.65
CA VAL A 802 15.92 -43.01 -14.66
C VAL A 802 14.79 -43.12 -15.70
N GLN A 803 14.38 -44.33 -16.08
CA GLN A 803 13.19 -44.50 -16.94
C GLN A 803 11.91 -43.97 -16.29
N ASP A 804 11.70 -44.19 -15.00
CA ASP A 804 10.51 -43.66 -14.31
C ASP A 804 10.53 -42.14 -14.27
N ILE A 805 11.69 -41.54 -13.97
CA ILE A 805 11.86 -40.08 -14.00
C ILE A 805 11.48 -39.52 -15.37
N GLN A 806 12.03 -40.10 -16.44
CA GLN A 806 11.82 -39.64 -17.80
C GLN A 806 10.38 -39.88 -18.30
N THR A 807 9.83 -41.07 -18.10
CA THR A 807 8.51 -41.45 -18.66
C THR A 807 7.33 -40.89 -17.88
N GLN A 808 7.49 -40.61 -16.59
CA GLN A 808 6.44 -40.03 -15.77
C GLN A 808 6.46 -38.49 -15.80
N GLY A 809 7.47 -37.89 -16.43
CA GLY A 809 7.68 -36.44 -16.37
C GLY A 809 7.88 -35.97 -14.93
N PHE A 810 8.63 -36.73 -14.13
CA PHE A 810 8.82 -36.43 -12.72
C PHE A 810 9.63 -35.13 -12.55
N SER A 811 9.15 -34.25 -11.68
CA SER A 811 9.84 -33.04 -11.22
C SER A 811 9.88 -33.05 -9.70
N GLY A 812 11.02 -32.70 -9.10
CA GLY A 812 11.22 -32.69 -7.64
C GLY A 812 12.41 -33.54 -7.20
N SER A 813 12.61 -33.65 -5.88
CA SER A 813 13.73 -34.39 -5.31
C SER A 813 13.61 -35.91 -5.53
N VAL A 814 14.71 -36.55 -5.92
CA VAL A 814 14.77 -37.98 -6.22
C VAL A 814 16.11 -38.57 -5.79
N VAL A 815 16.08 -39.85 -5.41
CA VAL A 815 17.29 -40.69 -5.39
C VAL A 815 17.23 -41.61 -6.60
N THR A 816 18.27 -41.59 -7.42
CA THR A 816 18.40 -42.50 -8.57
C THR A 816 19.81 -43.07 -8.66
N SER A 817 20.03 -44.05 -9.53
CA SER A 817 21.35 -44.64 -9.72
C SER A 817 21.61 -45.02 -11.16
N GLY A 818 22.88 -44.99 -11.56
CA GLY A 818 23.29 -45.34 -12.91
C GLY A 818 24.80 -45.39 -13.06
N VAL A 819 25.25 -45.90 -14.21
CA VAL A 819 26.66 -45.85 -14.59
C VAL A 819 26.93 -44.51 -15.26
N VAL A 820 27.99 -43.83 -14.84
CA VAL A 820 28.45 -42.59 -15.47
C VAL A 820 28.97 -42.90 -16.88
N THR A 821 28.28 -42.40 -17.91
CA THR A 821 28.62 -42.66 -19.32
C THR A 821 29.48 -41.56 -19.94
N ALA A 822 29.40 -40.34 -19.43
CA ALA A 822 30.18 -39.19 -19.89
C ALA A 822 30.37 -38.15 -18.78
N ILE A 823 31.42 -37.33 -18.90
CA ILE A 823 31.73 -36.20 -18.02
C ILE A 823 32.10 -35.00 -18.88
N TYR A 824 31.64 -33.82 -18.47
CA TYR A 824 31.85 -32.54 -19.14
C TYR A 824 32.32 -31.50 -18.12
N GLY A 825 33.49 -30.90 -18.37
CA GLY A 825 34.06 -29.85 -17.50
C GLY A 825 33.49 -28.46 -17.78
N ASN A 826 33.93 -27.45 -17.01
CA ASN A 826 33.43 -26.07 -17.07
C ASN A 826 33.46 -25.42 -18.47
N ASN A 827 34.37 -25.83 -19.35
CA ASN A 827 34.50 -25.29 -20.72
C ASN A 827 33.65 -26.04 -21.77
N GLY A 828 32.76 -26.94 -21.36
CA GLY A 828 32.00 -27.81 -22.27
C GLY A 828 30.64 -28.25 -21.73
N ALA A 829 30.04 -27.48 -20.83
CA ALA A 829 28.75 -27.78 -20.22
C ALA A 829 27.78 -26.59 -20.28
N LEU A 830 26.48 -26.86 -20.15
CA LEU A 830 25.44 -25.82 -20.09
C LEU A 830 25.76 -24.83 -18.96
N ALA A 831 25.72 -23.53 -19.28
CA ALA A 831 25.97 -22.44 -18.33
C ALA A 831 27.32 -22.48 -17.57
N GLY A 832 28.30 -23.26 -18.04
CA GLY A 832 29.64 -23.33 -17.45
C GLY A 832 29.75 -24.19 -16.17
N GLN A 833 28.73 -25.00 -15.88
CA GLN A 833 28.70 -25.87 -14.69
C GLN A 833 29.24 -27.27 -15.01
N PRO A 834 30.14 -27.87 -14.21
CA PRO A 834 30.57 -29.24 -14.44
C PRO A 834 29.37 -30.19 -14.40
N SER A 835 29.38 -31.21 -15.27
CA SER A 835 28.26 -32.13 -15.40
C SER A 835 28.70 -33.52 -15.88
N TYR A 836 27.83 -34.49 -15.69
CA TYR A 836 28.02 -35.86 -16.15
C TYR A 836 26.67 -36.49 -16.52
N VAL A 837 26.71 -37.61 -17.22
CA VAL A 837 25.50 -38.36 -17.61
C VAL A 837 25.52 -39.70 -16.90
N ILE A 838 24.41 -40.06 -16.28
CA ILE A 838 24.19 -41.40 -15.72
C ILE A 838 23.18 -42.16 -16.56
N GLN A 839 23.40 -43.46 -16.71
CA GLN A 839 22.50 -44.34 -17.46
C GLN A 839 22.26 -45.64 -16.70
N ASN A 840 20.99 -46.04 -16.58
CA ASN A 840 20.54 -47.17 -15.77
C ASN A 840 19.94 -48.31 -16.63
N GLY A 841 20.59 -48.66 -17.73
CA GLY A 841 20.14 -49.72 -18.63
C GLY A 841 20.44 -49.42 -20.09
N ALA A 842 19.73 -50.10 -20.98
CA ALA A 842 19.78 -49.88 -22.42
C ALA A 842 18.38 -49.43 -22.91
N GLY A 843 18.33 -48.81 -24.09
CA GLY A 843 17.10 -48.33 -24.72
C GLY A 843 16.67 -46.92 -24.32
N ALA A 844 15.51 -46.52 -24.84
CA ALA A 844 14.92 -45.19 -24.64
C ALA A 844 14.73 -44.83 -23.16
N ASN A 845 14.84 -43.54 -22.85
CA ASN A 845 14.61 -42.95 -21.52
C ASN A 845 15.53 -43.48 -20.42
N SER A 846 16.64 -44.13 -20.76
CA SER A 846 17.50 -44.83 -19.78
C SER A 846 18.58 -43.95 -19.15
N ALA A 847 18.70 -42.69 -19.58
CA ALA A 847 19.76 -41.79 -19.14
C ALA A 847 19.21 -40.42 -18.76
N ILE A 848 19.96 -39.73 -17.91
CA ILE A 848 19.64 -38.39 -17.44
C ILE A 848 20.92 -37.58 -17.23
N TRP A 849 20.82 -36.29 -17.49
CA TRP A 849 21.89 -35.33 -17.29
C TRP A 849 21.98 -34.97 -15.81
N VAL A 850 23.20 -34.83 -15.29
CA VAL A 850 23.43 -34.50 -13.88
C VAL A 850 24.42 -33.35 -13.79
N ILE A 851 24.02 -32.27 -13.11
CA ILE A 851 24.90 -31.14 -12.82
C ILE A 851 25.67 -31.47 -11.54
N GLY A 852 27.01 -31.51 -11.64
CA GLY A 852 27.91 -31.88 -10.56
C GLY A 852 29.26 -32.40 -11.06
N ASP A 853 30.18 -32.66 -10.13
CA ASP A 853 31.51 -33.20 -10.40
C ASP A 853 31.86 -34.36 -9.45
N GLY A 854 33.15 -34.71 -9.32
CA GLY A 854 33.61 -35.70 -8.34
C GLY A 854 33.46 -37.18 -8.75
N VAL A 855 33.08 -37.46 -10.01
CA VAL A 855 32.91 -38.83 -10.55
C VAL A 855 33.85 -39.10 -11.73
N ALA A 856 33.99 -40.36 -12.12
CA ALA A 856 34.72 -40.83 -13.31
C ALA A 856 33.81 -41.64 -14.25
N VAL A 857 34.09 -41.62 -15.57
CA VAL A 857 33.37 -42.47 -16.54
C VAL A 857 33.54 -43.95 -16.14
N GLY A 858 32.42 -44.68 -16.09
CA GLY A 858 32.36 -46.05 -15.59
C GLY A 858 32.12 -46.18 -14.08
N ASP A 859 32.00 -45.09 -13.33
CA ASP A 859 31.54 -45.16 -11.94
C ASP A 859 30.06 -45.56 -11.89
N GLN A 860 29.71 -46.50 -11.02
CA GLN A 860 28.33 -46.75 -10.61
C GLN A 860 28.04 -45.80 -9.47
N VAL A 861 27.09 -44.89 -9.69
CA VAL A 861 26.75 -43.85 -8.73
C VAL A 861 25.30 -43.96 -8.29
N GLU A 862 25.06 -43.65 -7.03
CA GLU A 862 23.76 -43.24 -6.53
C GLU A 862 23.78 -41.71 -6.43
N VAL A 863 22.74 -41.07 -6.96
CA VAL A 863 22.61 -39.63 -7.04
C VAL A 863 21.34 -39.23 -6.31
N SER A 864 21.49 -38.41 -5.28
CA SER A 864 20.38 -37.64 -4.70
C SER A 864 20.43 -36.22 -5.25
N GLY A 865 19.30 -35.70 -5.72
CA GLY A 865 19.20 -34.34 -6.23
C GLY A 865 17.79 -34.02 -6.72
N THR A 866 17.60 -32.83 -7.30
CA THR A 866 16.29 -32.38 -7.79
C THR A 866 16.18 -32.49 -9.29
N VAL A 867 15.16 -33.18 -9.79
CA VAL A 867 14.82 -33.21 -11.21
C VAL A 867 14.13 -31.93 -11.61
N ASN A 868 14.69 -31.24 -12.59
CA ASN A 868 14.06 -30.12 -13.26
C ASN A 868 14.27 -30.18 -14.78
N GLU A 869 13.56 -29.32 -15.51
CA GLU A 869 13.66 -29.24 -16.98
C GLU A 869 14.13 -27.84 -17.38
N VAL A 870 15.26 -27.75 -18.07
CA VAL A 870 15.87 -26.48 -18.48
C VAL A 870 16.09 -26.51 -19.99
N PHE A 871 15.47 -25.56 -20.70
CA PHE A 871 15.49 -25.49 -22.18
C PHE A 871 15.06 -26.80 -22.88
N GLY A 872 14.19 -27.60 -22.24
CA GLY A 872 13.72 -28.89 -22.73
C GLY A 872 14.63 -30.08 -22.40
N LEU A 873 15.72 -29.87 -21.63
CA LEU A 873 16.55 -30.93 -21.08
C LEU A 873 16.09 -31.29 -19.69
N ARG A 874 15.73 -32.55 -19.45
CA ARG A 874 15.50 -33.04 -18.09
C ARG A 874 16.82 -33.41 -17.43
N GLN A 875 17.10 -32.80 -16.28
CA GLN A 875 18.37 -32.94 -15.57
C GLN A 875 18.18 -33.02 -14.06
N ILE A 876 19.21 -33.49 -13.37
CA ILE A 876 19.30 -33.50 -11.90
C ILE A 876 20.25 -32.37 -11.47
N LEU A 877 19.72 -31.43 -10.67
CA LEU A 877 20.46 -30.36 -10.00
C LEU A 877 20.82 -30.71 -8.56
N SER A 878 21.80 -29.97 -8.01
CA SER A 878 22.31 -30.14 -6.64
C SER A 878 22.66 -31.60 -6.32
N ALA A 879 23.19 -32.30 -7.33
CA ALA A 879 23.42 -33.72 -7.25
C ALA A 879 24.58 -34.03 -6.30
N VAL A 880 24.32 -34.87 -5.30
CA VAL A 880 25.35 -35.42 -4.41
C VAL A 880 25.63 -36.86 -4.83
N PRO A 881 26.64 -37.13 -5.68
CA PRO A 881 26.94 -38.49 -6.10
C PRO A 881 27.66 -39.28 -5.00
N THR A 882 27.15 -40.46 -4.71
CA THR A 882 27.86 -41.50 -3.96
C THR A 882 28.38 -42.56 -4.91
N VAL A 883 29.70 -42.64 -5.09
CA VAL A 883 30.35 -43.67 -5.91
C VAL A 883 30.26 -45.02 -5.20
N GLN A 884 29.46 -45.93 -5.74
CA GLN A 884 29.29 -47.29 -5.21
C GLN A 884 30.41 -48.23 -5.68
N SER A 885 30.83 -48.10 -6.93
CA SER A 885 31.98 -48.82 -7.50
C SER A 885 32.55 -48.07 -8.71
N SER A 886 33.84 -48.26 -9.01
CA SER A 886 34.51 -47.62 -10.15
C SER A 886 34.96 -48.61 -11.22
N GLY A 887 35.09 -48.12 -12.46
CA GLY A 887 35.60 -48.90 -13.59
C GLY A 887 34.62 -49.97 -14.12
N ASN A 888 33.33 -49.76 -13.94
CA ASN A 888 32.29 -50.64 -14.47
C ASN A 888 32.23 -50.53 -15.99
N THR A 889 31.75 -51.59 -16.64
CA THR A 889 31.53 -51.59 -18.08
C THR A 889 30.35 -50.68 -18.42
N LEU A 890 30.52 -49.83 -19.44
CA LEU A 890 29.46 -48.96 -19.91
C LEU A 890 28.30 -49.76 -20.53
N PRO A 891 27.06 -49.23 -20.48
CA PRO A 891 25.97 -49.74 -21.29
C PRO A 891 26.36 -49.79 -22.77
N ALA A 892 25.80 -50.74 -23.52
CA ALA A 892 25.95 -50.74 -24.97
C ALA A 892 25.30 -49.49 -25.56
N SER A 893 25.94 -48.88 -26.56
CA SER A 893 25.37 -47.75 -27.28
C SER A 893 24.17 -48.20 -28.11
N GLU A 894 23.16 -47.34 -28.20
CA GLU A 894 22.01 -47.55 -29.07
C GLU A 894 22.32 -47.10 -30.49
N THR A 895 22.34 -48.03 -31.44
CA THR A 895 22.62 -47.73 -32.85
C THR A 895 21.39 -47.11 -33.52
N LEU A 896 21.48 -45.83 -33.88
CA LEU A 896 20.40 -45.05 -34.47
C LEU A 896 20.77 -44.52 -35.85
N ALA A 897 19.78 -44.41 -36.73
CA ALA A 897 19.92 -43.64 -37.95
C ALA A 897 20.10 -42.15 -37.60
N PRO A 898 20.89 -41.35 -38.34
CA PRO A 898 21.15 -39.94 -38.01
C PRO A 898 19.89 -39.12 -37.75
N GLY A 899 18.80 -39.32 -38.50
CA GLY A 899 17.53 -38.61 -38.27
C GLY A 899 16.79 -39.02 -36.99
N ALA A 900 17.01 -40.24 -36.48
CA ALA A 900 16.27 -40.81 -35.37
C ALA A 900 16.76 -40.33 -33.99
N ILE A 901 17.95 -39.72 -33.92
CA ILE A 901 18.45 -39.10 -32.68
C ILE A 901 17.60 -37.88 -32.26
N ASN A 902 16.82 -37.33 -33.20
CA ASN A 902 16.04 -36.10 -32.99
C ASN A 902 14.70 -36.38 -32.28
N ASP A 903 14.72 -37.17 -31.22
CA ASP A 903 13.56 -37.60 -30.46
C ASP A 903 13.93 -37.61 -28.97
N GLU A 904 13.04 -37.04 -28.15
CA GLU A 904 13.21 -36.87 -26.70
C GLU A 904 13.48 -38.17 -25.97
N GLN A 905 12.98 -39.30 -26.49
CA GLN A 905 13.20 -40.60 -25.87
C GLN A 905 14.68 -41.02 -25.84
N TRP A 906 15.53 -40.38 -26.64
CA TRP A 906 16.98 -40.63 -26.69
C TRP A 906 17.77 -39.58 -25.92
N GLU A 907 17.12 -38.68 -25.19
CA GLU A 907 17.80 -37.69 -24.38
C GLU A 907 18.75 -38.36 -23.37
N CYS A 908 19.98 -37.86 -23.32
CA CYS A 908 21.12 -38.34 -22.54
C CYS A 908 21.59 -39.77 -22.83
N VAL A 909 20.83 -40.57 -23.59
CA VAL A 909 21.16 -41.97 -23.84
C VAL A 909 22.47 -42.05 -24.62
N LEU A 910 23.35 -42.97 -24.24
CA LEU A 910 24.54 -43.30 -25.01
C LEU A 910 24.09 -43.89 -26.35
N VAL A 911 24.22 -43.10 -27.42
CA VAL A 911 23.83 -43.50 -28.77
C VAL A 911 25.05 -43.61 -29.67
N GLU A 912 24.86 -44.28 -30.79
CA GLU A 912 25.79 -44.35 -31.89
C GLU A 912 25.06 -44.07 -33.20
N MET A 913 25.56 -43.11 -33.98
CA MET A 913 25.05 -42.86 -35.33
C MET A 913 26.16 -42.98 -36.36
N THR A 914 25.80 -43.44 -37.55
CA THR A 914 26.71 -43.58 -38.68
C THR A 914 26.17 -42.80 -39.87
N GLY A 915 27.01 -41.99 -40.51
CA GLY A 915 26.63 -41.25 -41.71
C GLY A 915 27.78 -40.50 -42.37
N THR A 916 27.47 -39.89 -43.52
CA THR A 916 28.38 -39.01 -44.25
C THR A 916 28.29 -37.60 -43.69
N VAL A 917 29.43 -36.95 -43.46
CA VAL A 917 29.44 -35.53 -43.08
C VAL A 917 28.91 -34.70 -44.25
N THR A 918 27.92 -33.85 -43.99
CA THR A 918 27.28 -32.98 -44.99
C THR A 918 27.37 -31.49 -44.65
N GLY A 919 27.96 -31.16 -43.50
CA GLY A 919 28.15 -29.79 -43.06
C GLY A 919 29.00 -29.72 -41.79
N ILE A 920 29.85 -28.69 -41.70
CA ILE A 920 30.69 -28.39 -40.56
C ILE A 920 30.52 -26.91 -40.23
N THR A 921 30.11 -26.59 -39.00
CA THR A 921 29.88 -25.22 -38.55
C THR A 921 31.06 -24.75 -37.69
N ALA A 922 31.91 -23.89 -38.26
CA ALA A 922 33.18 -23.48 -37.65
C ALA A 922 33.06 -22.71 -36.32
N ASN A 923 31.93 -22.05 -36.05
CA ASN A 923 31.80 -21.16 -34.89
C ASN A 923 31.50 -21.89 -33.56
N PHE A 924 30.97 -23.12 -33.60
CA PHE A 924 30.59 -23.89 -32.40
C PHE A 924 31.15 -25.32 -32.39
N GLY A 925 31.93 -25.71 -33.42
CA GLY A 925 32.49 -27.06 -33.52
C GLY A 925 31.43 -28.14 -33.76
N GLU A 926 30.29 -27.78 -34.35
CA GLU A 926 29.18 -28.69 -34.65
C GLU A 926 29.30 -29.21 -36.08
N TRP A 927 28.84 -30.43 -36.32
CA TRP A 927 28.92 -31.10 -37.62
C TRP A 927 27.75 -32.05 -37.84
N ILE A 928 27.36 -32.23 -39.10
CA ILE A 928 26.11 -32.90 -39.49
C ILE A 928 26.42 -34.18 -40.23
N LEU A 929 25.89 -35.31 -39.75
CA LEU A 929 25.93 -36.60 -40.41
C LEU A 929 24.59 -36.89 -41.09
N SER A 930 24.65 -37.45 -42.29
CA SER A 930 23.47 -37.90 -43.03
C SER A 930 23.65 -39.31 -43.59
N ASP A 931 22.59 -40.11 -43.54
CA ASP A 931 22.47 -41.39 -44.24
C ASP A 931 21.65 -41.28 -45.55
N GLY A 932 21.29 -40.05 -45.93
CA GLY A 932 20.41 -39.74 -47.07
C GLY A 932 18.91 -39.83 -46.76
N ALA A 933 18.50 -40.42 -45.63
CA ALA A 933 17.10 -40.47 -45.18
C ALA A 933 16.81 -39.40 -44.11
N GLY A 934 17.80 -39.08 -43.28
CA GLY A 934 17.72 -38.03 -42.27
C GLY A 934 19.10 -37.41 -41.97
N GLN A 935 19.10 -36.45 -41.05
CA GLN A 935 20.30 -35.77 -40.58
C GLN A 935 20.33 -35.79 -39.05
N GLY A 936 21.52 -36.03 -38.51
CA GLY A 936 21.83 -35.94 -37.09
C GLY A 936 23.04 -35.04 -36.88
N MET A 937 23.09 -34.35 -35.75
CA MET A 937 24.17 -33.43 -35.42
C MET A 937 25.08 -34.04 -34.35
N ALA A 938 26.37 -33.72 -34.42
CA ALA A 938 27.33 -33.99 -33.37
C ALA A 938 27.97 -32.68 -32.89
N ALA A 939 28.26 -32.60 -31.59
CA ALA A 939 28.75 -31.38 -30.92
C ALA A 939 30.15 -31.56 -30.33
N SER A 940 30.85 -30.45 -30.10
CA SER A 940 32.21 -30.42 -29.54
C SER A 940 32.26 -30.26 -28.01
N LEU A 941 31.24 -30.72 -27.28
CA LEU A 941 31.11 -30.51 -25.81
C LEU A 941 32.10 -31.36 -24.99
N GLY A 942 32.25 -32.66 -25.31
CA GLY A 942 33.22 -33.55 -24.64
C GLY A 942 34.56 -33.63 -25.38
N TYR A 943 34.51 -33.67 -26.71
CA TYR A 943 35.68 -33.72 -27.57
C TYR A 943 35.49 -32.87 -28.83
N ASN A 944 36.40 -31.92 -29.06
CA ASN A 944 36.35 -31.04 -30.22
C ASN A 944 37.02 -31.69 -31.45
N ALA A 945 36.28 -32.59 -32.09
CA ALA A 945 36.76 -33.32 -33.26
C ALA A 945 36.97 -32.42 -34.49
N VAL A 946 36.22 -31.32 -34.62
CA VAL A 946 36.29 -30.41 -35.78
C VAL A 946 37.62 -29.66 -35.82
N ASN A 947 38.15 -29.26 -34.66
CA ASN A 947 39.43 -28.55 -34.55
C ASN A 947 40.63 -29.47 -34.33
N ASP A 948 40.43 -30.79 -34.19
CA ASP A 948 41.51 -31.74 -34.05
C ASP A 948 42.07 -32.18 -35.42
N SER A 949 43.29 -32.69 -35.42
CA SER A 949 43.98 -33.15 -36.63
C SER A 949 44.78 -34.42 -36.38
N VAL A 950 44.79 -35.29 -37.39
CA VAL A 950 45.62 -36.49 -37.42
C VAL A 950 46.80 -36.28 -38.37
N LEU A 951 47.96 -36.79 -38.00
CA LEU A 951 49.17 -36.69 -38.83
C LEU A 951 49.19 -37.81 -39.87
N VAL A 952 49.13 -37.45 -41.15
CA VAL A 952 49.25 -38.38 -42.28
C VAL A 952 50.47 -37.98 -43.10
N ASP A 953 51.45 -38.87 -43.22
CA ASP A 953 52.69 -38.64 -43.98
C ASP A 953 53.42 -37.32 -43.65
N GLY A 954 53.31 -36.87 -42.39
CA GLY A 954 53.94 -35.64 -41.91
C GLY A 954 53.14 -34.36 -42.15
N VAL A 955 51.88 -34.47 -42.60
CA VAL A 955 50.94 -33.36 -42.78
C VAL A 955 49.79 -33.50 -41.78
N ASN A 956 49.45 -32.43 -41.07
CA ASN A 956 48.26 -32.39 -40.22
C ASN A 956 47.01 -32.29 -41.09
N VAL A 957 46.14 -33.28 -40.95
CA VAL A 957 44.89 -33.39 -41.69
C VAL A 957 43.74 -33.27 -40.68
N ALA A 958 42.74 -32.43 -40.97
CA ALA A 958 41.58 -32.28 -40.08
C ALA A 958 40.92 -33.64 -39.83
N LEU A 959 40.62 -33.93 -38.56
CA LEU A 959 40.04 -35.21 -38.17
C LEU A 959 38.66 -35.41 -38.79
N VAL A 960 37.84 -34.34 -38.79
CA VAL A 960 36.50 -34.30 -39.39
C VAL A 960 36.55 -33.66 -40.78
N GLN A 961 36.00 -34.34 -41.79
CA GLN A 961 36.00 -33.88 -43.18
C GLN A 961 34.63 -34.03 -43.84
N ASP A 962 34.23 -32.98 -44.54
CA ASP A 962 33.02 -32.98 -45.36
C ASP A 962 33.09 -34.09 -46.43
N GLY A 963 31.99 -34.82 -46.61
CA GLY A 963 31.89 -35.94 -47.55
C GLY A 963 32.51 -37.26 -47.10
N SER A 964 33.13 -37.34 -45.92
CA SER A 964 33.66 -38.60 -45.36
C SER A 964 32.66 -39.27 -44.41
N ASN A 965 32.72 -40.60 -44.28
CA ASN A 965 31.83 -41.36 -43.39
C ASN A 965 32.41 -41.48 -41.99
N TYR A 966 31.56 -41.30 -40.98
CA TYR A 966 31.95 -41.46 -39.59
C TYR A 966 30.89 -42.25 -38.83
N ARG A 967 31.38 -42.99 -37.83
CA ARG A 967 30.59 -43.46 -36.71
C ARG A 967 30.90 -42.57 -35.52
N VAL A 968 29.87 -41.99 -34.93
CA VAL A 968 29.98 -41.10 -33.78
C VAL A 968 29.18 -41.70 -32.62
N THR A 969 29.84 -41.91 -31.49
CA THR A 969 29.27 -42.47 -30.28
C THR A 969 29.28 -41.41 -29.17
N GLY A 970 28.25 -41.36 -28.35
CA GLY A 970 28.20 -40.44 -27.22
C GLY A 970 26.79 -40.25 -26.70
N PRO A 971 26.61 -39.63 -25.52
CA PRO A 971 25.30 -39.21 -25.07
C PRO A 971 24.66 -38.24 -26.07
N ASN A 972 23.38 -38.47 -26.38
CA ASN A 972 22.57 -37.52 -27.15
C ASN A 972 22.00 -36.44 -26.23
N PHE A 973 21.89 -35.21 -26.70
CA PHE A 973 21.59 -34.08 -25.84
C PHE A 973 20.89 -32.96 -26.62
N TYR A 974 19.90 -32.31 -26.01
CA TYR A 974 19.18 -31.19 -26.62
C TYR A 974 19.74 -29.84 -26.15
N SER A 975 20.13 -28.99 -27.11
CA SER A 975 20.50 -27.60 -26.82
C SER A 975 20.30 -26.67 -28.00
N PHE A 976 19.96 -25.41 -27.71
CA PHE A 976 19.78 -24.35 -28.71
C PHE A 976 18.87 -24.78 -29.87
N GLY A 977 17.80 -25.53 -29.55
CA GLY A 977 16.80 -25.98 -30.52
C GLY A 977 17.14 -27.24 -31.32
N ASN A 978 18.22 -27.95 -31.02
CA ASN A 978 18.68 -29.11 -31.80
C ASN A 978 19.21 -30.26 -30.91
N TRP A 979 18.96 -31.50 -31.34
CA TRP A 979 19.53 -32.72 -30.76
C TRP A 979 20.94 -32.98 -31.29
N LYS A 980 21.86 -33.37 -30.41
CA LYS A 980 23.29 -33.51 -30.73
C LYS A 980 23.92 -34.67 -29.98
N VAL A 981 24.66 -35.53 -30.68
CA VAL A 981 25.53 -36.53 -30.07
C VAL A 981 26.82 -35.88 -29.60
N CYS A 982 27.18 -36.11 -28.34
CA CYS A 982 28.33 -35.49 -27.68
C CYS A 982 29.46 -36.52 -27.46
N PRO A 983 30.39 -36.69 -28.42
CA PRO A 983 31.55 -37.56 -28.22
C PRO A 983 32.38 -37.11 -27.03
N ARG A 984 32.90 -38.08 -26.27
CA ARG A 984 33.61 -37.88 -25.01
C ARG A 984 35.12 -37.80 -25.20
N ASP A 985 35.63 -38.58 -26.14
CA ASP A 985 37.05 -38.62 -26.48
C ASP A 985 37.27 -39.01 -27.95
N THR A 986 38.53 -39.21 -28.33
CA THR A 986 38.94 -39.55 -29.70
C THR A 986 38.38 -40.89 -30.19
N ALA A 987 38.11 -41.85 -29.29
CA ALA A 987 37.62 -43.18 -29.66
C ALA A 987 36.13 -43.17 -30.05
N ASP A 988 35.40 -42.13 -29.65
CA ASP A 988 34.00 -41.92 -29.98
C ASP A 988 33.78 -41.35 -31.39
N VAL A 989 34.84 -40.90 -32.07
CA VAL A 989 34.77 -40.34 -33.43
C VAL A 989 35.62 -41.18 -34.38
N VAL A 990 34.98 -42.14 -35.02
CA VAL A 990 35.65 -43.14 -35.85
C VAL A 990 35.36 -42.85 -37.31
N ARG A 991 36.40 -42.53 -38.08
CA ARG A 991 36.28 -42.46 -39.54
C ARG A 991 36.17 -43.87 -40.09
N ILE A 992 35.13 -44.09 -40.87
CA ILE A 992 34.85 -45.39 -41.48
C ILE A 992 34.89 -45.25 -43.00
N GLY A 993 35.23 -46.34 -43.68
CA GLY A 993 35.46 -46.35 -45.11
C GLY A 993 36.29 -47.54 -45.50
N CYS A 994 36.65 -47.69 -46.77
CA CYS A 994 37.43 -48.84 -47.17
C CYS A 994 38.83 -48.82 -46.53
N THR A 995 39.17 -49.85 -45.74
CA THR A 995 40.48 -49.95 -45.06
C THR A 995 41.52 -50.76 -45.82
N ASP A 996 41.13 -51.38 -46.94
CA ASP A 996 42.02 -52.19 -47.77
C ASP A 996 42.58 -51.36 -48.93
N ALA A 997 43.90 -51.11 -48.88
CA ALA A 997 44.63 -50.33 -49.87
C ALA A 997 44.64 -50.92 -51.29
N THR A 998 44.09 -52.11 -51.49
CA THR A 998 43.92 -52.72 -52.82
C THR A 998 42.71 -52.21 -53.58
N PHE A 999 41.74 -51.57 -52.91
CA PHE A 999 40.56 -50.99 -53.55
C PHE A 999 40.75 -49.49 -53.88
N PRO A 1000 40.17 -48.98 -54.99
CA PRO A 1000 40.28 -47.57 -55.40
C PRO A 1000 39.72 -46.56 -54.40
N ASN A 1001 38.69 -46.94 -53.66
CA ASN A 1001 38.07 -46.09 -52.65
C ASN A 1001 38.70 -46.26 -51.26
N TYR A 1002 39.91 -46.83 -51.20
CA TYR A 1002 40.68 -46.92 -49.97
C TYR A 1002 40.81 -45.55 -49.29
N ASP A 1003 40.45 -45.51 -48.02
CA ASP A 1003 40.58 -44.36 -47.16
C ASP A 1003 41.70 -44.60 -46.14
N PRO A 1004 42.87 -43.95 -46.28
CA PRO A 1004 43.99 -44.14 -45.36
C PRO A 1004 43.72 -43.65 -43.95
N LEU A 1005 42.64 -42.91 -43.74
CA LEU A 1005 42.21 -42.40 -42.44
C LEU A 1005 41.07 -43.22 -41.83
N ALA A 1006 40.46 -44.15 -42.59
CA ALA A 1006 39.47 -45.05 -42.03
C ALA A 1006 40.13 -46.04 -41.07
N SER A 1007 39.67 -46.06 -39.83
CA SER A 1007 40.11 -47.06 -38.84
C SER A 1007 39.24 -48.33 -38.88
N GLU A 1008 38.08 -48.27 -39.54
CA GLU A 1008 37.14 -49.39 -39.65
C GLU A 1008 36.49 -49.47 -41.03
N ASP A 1009 36.35 -50.70 -41.54
CA ASP A 1009 35.70 -50.98 -42.81
C ASP A 1009 34.18 -50.92 -42.67
N ASP A 1010 33.55 -50.00 -43.40
CA ASP A 1010 32.09 -49.87 -43.49
C ASP A 1010 31.47 -50.77 -44.57
N GLY A 1011 32.29 -51.60 -45.23
CA GLY A 1011 31.88 -52.44 -46.34
C GLY A 1011 31.76 -51.67 -47.66
N SER A 1012 32.23 -50.41 -47.71
CA SER A 1012 32.27 -49.63 -48.94
C SER A 1012 33.38 -50.08 -49.90
N CYS A 1013 34.35 -50.89 -49.46
CA CYS A 1013 35.41 -51.42 -50.32
C CYS A 1013 34.83 -52.03 -51.59
N SER A 1014 35.05 -51.34 -52.71
CA SER A 1014 34.48 -51.73 -53.98
C SER A 1014 35.47 -51.46 -55.09
N ASP A 1015 35.59 -52.43 -55.98
CA ASP A 1015 36.35 -52.23 -57.20
C ASP A 1015 35.62 -51.25 -58.10
N VAL A 1016 36.37 -50.36 -58.75
CA VAL A 1016 35.83 -49.59 -59.85
C VAL A 1016 35.67 -50.58 -61.01
N SER A 1017 34.42 -50.92 -61.29
CA SER A 1017 34.04 -51.81 -62.39
C SER A 1017 34.17 -51.07 -63.72
N GLY A 1018 34.92 -51.65 -64.64
CA GLY A 1018 35.12 -51.12 -65.99
C GLY A 1018 36.16 -51.93 -66.74
N CYS A 1019 36.38 -51.63 -68.02
CA CYS A 1019 37.37 -52.37 -68.77
C CYS A 1019 38.80 -52.15 -68.22
N THR A 1020 39.43 -53.22 -67.72
CA THR A 1020 40.82 -53.19 -67.20
C THR A 1020 41.88 -53.47 -68.27
N ASP A 1021 41.46 -53.90 -69.47
CA ASP A 1021 42.37 -54.15 -70.58
C ASP A 1021 42.82 -52.84 -71.24
N ALA A 1022 44.08 -52.46 -71.03
CA ALA A 1022 44.69 -51.26 -71.61
C ALA A 1022 44.70 -51.24 -73.16
N SER A 1023 44.37 -52.35 -73.82
CA SER A 1023 44.23 -52.45 -75.27
C SER A 1023 42.80 -52.24 -75.79
N ALA A 1024 41.81 -52.14 -74.90
CA ALA A 1024 40.43 -51.82 -75.26
C ALA A 1024 40.21 -50.31 -75.46
N ASP A 1025 39.29 -49.98 -76.36
CA ASP A 1025 38.94 -48.60 -76.68
C ASP A 1025 38.18 -47.89 -75.55
N ASN A 1026 37.49 -48.66 -74.71
CA ASN A 1026 36.83 -48.17 -73.50
C ASN A 1026 37.62 -48.54 -72.23
N TYR A 1027 38.93 -48.78 -72.34
CA TYR A 1027 39.81 -48.93 -71.19
C TYR A 1027 39.56 -47.79 -70.20
N ASN A 1028 39.19 -48.16 -68.98
CA ASN A 1028 39.05 -47.23 -67.88
C ASN A 1028 40.31 -47.36 -67.02
N PRO A 1029 41.23 -46.37 -67.02
CA PRO A 1029 42.44 -46.43 -66.20
C PRO A 1029 42.15 -46.46 -64.70
N ASP A 1030 40.94 -46.06 -64.29
CA ASP A 1030 40.52 -46.09 -62.88
C ASP A 1030 39.85 -47.43 -62.50
N ALA A 1031 39.61 -48.35 -63.46
CA ALA A 1031 38.98 -49.64 -63.19
C ALA A 1031 39.96 -50.65 -62.57
N THR A 1032 39.55 -51.29 -61.46
CA THR A 1032 40.31 -52.33 -60.77
C THR A 1032 39.68 -53.73 -60.87
N ALA A 1033 38.43 -53.82 -61.31
CA ALA A 1033 37.78 -55.07 -61.69
C ALA A 1033 37.20 -54.97 -63.10
N ASP A 1034 37.52 -55.97 -63.94
CA ASP A 1034 36.94 -56.09 -65.27
C ASP A 1034 35.46 -56.48 -65.17
N ASP A 1035 34.58 -55.61 -65.62
CA ASP A 1035 33.14 -55.84 -65.66
C ASP A 1035 32.68 -56.54 -66.95
N GLY A 1036 33.63 -56.94 -67.79
CA GLY A 1036 33.38 -57.55 -69.10
C GLY A 1036 32.94 -56.54 -70.16
N SER A 1037 33.02 -55.24 -69.88
CA SER A 1037 32.67 -54.19 -70.83
C SER A 1037 33.76 -53.91 -71.86
N CYS A 1038 34.94 -54.54 -71.80
CA CYS A 1038 36.05 -54.30 -72.72
C CYS A 1038 35.67 -54.47 -74.21
N VAL A 1039 35.67 -53.34 -74.94
CA VAL A 1039 35.46 -53.27 -76.38
C VAL A 1039 36.79 -52.95 -77.04
N ILE A 1040 37.30 -53.89 -77.85
CA ILE A 1040 38.45 -53.68 -78.71
C ILE A 1040 37.93 -53.60 -80.15
N THR A 1041 37.85 -52.40 -80.73
CA THR A 1041 37.41 -52.25 -82.12
C THR A 1041 38.51 -52.64 -83.10
N GLY A 1042 38.12 -53.42 -84.09
CA GLY A 1042 39.01 -53.97 -85.11
C GLY A 1042 38.23 -54.79 -86.11
N CYS A 1043 38.90 -55.28 -87.14
CA CYS A 1043 38.32 -56.24 -88.06
C CYS A 1043 38.94 -57.62 -87.76
N THR A 1044 38.14 -58.68 -87.75
CA THR A 1044 38.67 -60.06 -87.58
C THR A 1044 39.16 -60.68 -88.89
N ASP A 1045 39.13 -59.93 -89.99
CA ASP A 1045 39.73 -60.35 -91.26
C ASP A 1045 41.25 -60.08 -91.26
N PRO A 1046 42.11 -61.10 -91.30
CA PRO A 1046 43.57 -60.96 -91.26
C PRO A 1046 44.17 -60.15 -92.42
N THR A 1047 43.37 -59.74 -93.40
CA THR A 1047 43.78 -58.89 -94.52
C THR A 1047 43.34 -57.44 -94.40
N ALA A 1048 42.50 -57.09 -93.41
CA ALA A 1048 42.08 -55.71 -93.17
C ALA A 1048 43.21 -54.85 -92.59
N LEU A 1049 43.26 -53.56 -92.97
CA LEU A 1049 44.27 -52.61 -92.45
C LEU A 1049 44.17 -52.41 -90.93
N ASN A 1050 42.97 -52.56 -90.37
CA ASN A 1050 42.70 -52.53 -88.93
C ASN A 1050 42.44 -53.94 -88.37
N TYR A 1051 43.08 -54.98 -88.92
CA TYR A 1051 42.96 -56.33 -88.37
C TYR A 1051 43.42 -56.37 -86.91
N ASN A 1052 42.56 -56.88 -86.04
CA ASN A 1052 42.89 -57.17 -84.65
C ASN A 1052 42.26 -58.51 -84.27
N GLU A 1053 43.10 -59.51 -83.97
CA GLU A 1053 42.63 -60.85 -83.61
C GLU A 1053 41.87 -60.89 -82.28
N ASN A 1054 42.05 -59.86 -81.44
CA ASN A 1054 41.40 -59.70 -80.14
C ASN A 1054 40.18 -58.77 -80.21
N THR A 1055 39.62 -58.51 -81.40
CA THR A 1055 38.39 -57.71 -81.55
C THR A 1055 37.25 -58.37 -80.76
N THR A 1056 36.68 -57.67 -79.78
CA THR A 1056 35.53 -58.07 -78.96
C THR A 1056 34.29 -57.28 -79.35
#